data_AF-A0A167EUT7-F1
#
_entry.id   AF-A0A167EUT7-F1
#
_cell.length_a   1.000
_cell.length_b   1.000
_cell.length_c   1.000
_cell.angle_alpha   90.00
_cell.angle_beta   90.00
_cell.angle_gamma   90.00
#
_symmetry.space_group_name_H-M   'P 1'
#
loop_
_entity.id
_entity.type
_entity.pdbx_description
1 polymer ?
#
loop_
_entity_poly.entity_id
_entity_poly.type
_entity_poly.pdbx_seq_one_letter_code
_entity_poly.pdbx_strand_id
1 'polypeptide(L)'
;MRKSYAAFGIALALGLVGCSEQPQTEAPQAVTQQQSLISGIELENIDHSVRPQDDFYYHVNGKWFEKTEIPADKSNYGSFSELYDESQKALRVILEGAANNSNANPDSDEYKLGAFYKSYTDELAREELGVAALNDYLEPIRALKDKSQLPQLMAKVLMQGGTTPMAWYVNNDAKNSSVNALYLYQTGLGLPDRDFYLKDTEKFLNVRAEYQAYITNMLFEFGYDEKQAEEAAKTIIALETQIAQAQWSRVDSRDASKTYNKLNVKEFNKQLTDFDIEAYLDALGADLEEVIVSQPTYFTALSDVIKENNVDVWRDYLTFHFASNYAEMLERKLVDLHFGFYGKTLRGVEEQAPTWKRAVDASNNVLGELLGKIYVKEYFPPEAKARMTKMVDNLIAGFSQSIDELVWMSPETKVAAKEKLNKFTPKIGYPDKWRDYSKLEISADDLVGNFARYNEWAYRDMLNDVGKPVDRSKWYMTPQTVNAYYNPVNNEIVFPAAILQPPFFNLEADDAVNYGAIGAVIGHELGHGFDDQGAKYDGDGNLRNWWTQSDLSQFEARGQKLIQQFDQFKPFEDAHVNGQLTLGENIGDLGGLTVALRAYQLSLNGQTAPEIDGYTGEQRFFMGWAQIWRREYRDEELRNRLMTDSHSPSQYRVIGILSNMPQFHKAFDVKEGDGMYIKPEERVKIW
;
A
#
# COMPACT_ATOMS: atom_id res chain seq x y z
N MET A 1 -32.88 55.49 -4.46
CA MET A 1 -33.03 56.96 -4.49
C MET A 1 -32.09 57.54 -5.54
N ARG A 2 -32.67 58.28 -6.51
CA ARG A 2 -32.14 59.37 -7.37
C ARG A 2 -30.66 59.42 -7.85
N LYS A 3 -30.51 59.29 -9.19
CA LYS A 3 -29.86 60.18 -10.20
C LYS A 3 -28.66 61.08 -9.79
N SER A 4 -27.48 60.81 -10.40
CA SER A 4 -26.80 61.54 -11.50
C SER A 4 -26.58 63.07 -11.45
N TYR A 5 -25.32 63.51 -11.72
CA TYR A 5 -24.84 64.48 -12.76
C TYR A 5 -23.80 65.57 -12.37
N ALA A 6 -22.91 65.83 -13.36
CA ALA A 6 -22.13 67.03 -13.72
C ALA A 6 -20.76 67.24 -13.04
N ALA A 7 -19.58 67.25 -13.70
CA ALA A 7 -19.05 67.84 -14.96
C ALA A 7 -18.44 69.25 -14.77
N PHE A 8 -17.16 69.44 -15.14
CA PHE A 8 -16.66 70.34 -16.21
C PHE A 8 -15.14 70.50 -16.20
N GLY A 9 -14.54 70.66 -17.40
CA GLY A 9 -13.21 71.27 -17.57
C GLY A 9 -12.43 70.83 -18.81
N ILE A 10 -12.80 71.34 -19.99
CA ILE A 10 -12.04 71.23 -21.25
C ILE A 10 -11.09 72.43 -21.35
N ALA A 11 -9.82 72.20 -21.77
CA ALA A 11 -9.07 73.17 -22.55
C ALA A 11 -8.04 72.45 -23.45
N LEU A 12 -8.32 72.46 -24.76
CA LEU A 12 -7.40 72.10 -25.83
C LEU A 12 -6.41 73.24 -26.08
N ALA A 13 -5.14 72.91 -26.30
CA ALA A 13 -4.23 73.73 -27.10
C ALA A 13 -3.46 72.82 -28.06
N LEU A 14 -3.67 73.05 -29.37
CA LEU A 14 -2.96 72.44 -30.49
C LEU A 14 -1.63 73.17 -30.71
N GLY A 15 -0.53 72.42 -30.82
CA GLY A 15 0.76 72.88 -31.30
C GLY A 15 1.36 71.83 -32.22
N LEU A 16 1.58 72.22 -33.47
CA LEU A 16 2.04 71.43 -34.62
C LEU A 16 3.54 71.04 -34.54
N VAL A 17 3.86 70.01 -35.33
CA VAL A 17 5.14 69.68 -36.00
C VAL A 17 6.06 68.65 -35.31
N GLY A 18 6.26 67.53 -36.03
CA GLY A 18 7.57 66.86 -36.13
C GLY A 18 7.62 65.42 -35.66
N CYS A 19 7.48 64.46 -36.58
CA CYS A 19 7.77 63.05 -36.34
C CYS A 19 9.25 62.83 -35.98
N SER A 20 9.51 62.18 -34.86
CA SER A 20 10.62 61.25 -34.69
C SER A 20 10.19 60.16 -33.72
N GLU A 21 10.07 58.92 -34.18
CA GLU A 21 10.05 57.76 -33.30
C GLU A 21 11.35 57.75 -32.50
N GLN A 22 11.24 57.97 -31.19
CA GLN A 22 12.30 57.69 -30.23
C GLN A 22 11.94 56.42 -29.44
N PRO A 23 12.96 55.62 -29.09
CA PRO A 23 12.80 54.20 -28.81
C PRO A 23 12.08 53.98 -27.49
N GLN A 24 11.14 53.04 -27.46
CA GLN A 24 10.68 52.44 -26.21
C GLN A 24 11.90 51.81 -25.53
N THR A 25 12.32 52.39 -24.41
CA THR A 25 13.22 51.73 -23.45
C THR A 25 12.54 50.46 -22.98
N GLU A 26 13.00 49.33 -23.50
CA GLU A 26 12.75 48.01 -22.92
C GLU A 26 13.22 48.03 -21.46
N ALA A 27 12.31 47.68 -20.56
CA ALA A 27 12.68 47.32 -19.20
C ALA A 27 13.66 46.13 -19.28
N PRO A 28 14.75 46.12 -18.48
CA PRO A 28 15.67 45.00 -18.51
C PRO A 28 14.91 43.73 -18.17
N GLN A 29 14.87 42.79 -19.12
CA GLN A 29 14.47 41.42 -18.86
C GLN A 29 15.30 40.94 -17.68
N ALA A 30 14.62 40.58 -16.58
CA ALA A 30 15.24 39.81 -15.53
C ALA A 30 15.74 38.52 -16.19
N VAL A 31 17.04 38.43 -16.43
CA VAL A 31 17.72 37.18 -16.72
C VAL A 31 17.58 36.38 -15.44
N THR A 32 16.52 35.59 -15.33
CA THR A 32 16.51 34.46 -14.41
C THR A 32 17.71 33.61 -14.82
N GLN A 33 18.77 33.65 -14.01
CA GLN A 33 19.82 32.65 -14.07
C GLN A 33 19.12 31.30 -13.98
N GLN A 34 19.03 30.60 -15.10
CA GLN A 34 18.48 29.26 -15.16
C GLN A 34 19.46 28.41 -14.36
N GLN A 35 19.12 28.14 -13.10
CA GLN A 35 19.91 27.30 -12.22
C GLN A 35 20.12 25.97 -12.94
N SER A 36 21.38 25.58 -13.15
CA SER A 36 21.69 24.34 -13.85
C SER A 36 21.11 23.18 -13.04
N LEU A 37 20.18 22.43 -13.64
CA LEU A 37 19.60 21.24 -13.03
C LEU A 37 20.71 20.22 -12.74
N ILE A 38 20.64 19.57 -11.59
CA ILE A 38 21.55 18.47 -11.23
C ILE A 38 21.10 17.17 -11.90
N SER A 39 21.95 16.14 -11.96
CA SER A 39 21.55 14.82 -12.47
C SER A 39 20.49 14.16 -11.60
N GLY A 40 20.53 14.40 -10.28
CA GLY A 40 19.73 13.74 -9.25
C GLY A 40 20.12 12.28 -8.98
N ILE A 41 21.23 11.81 -9.56
CA ILE A 41 21.82 10.51 -9.28
C ILE A 41 22.82 10.64 -8.12
N GLU A 42 22.73 9.75 -7.15
CA GLU A 42 23.65 9.69 -6.00
C GLU A 42 24.95 8.97 -6.39
N LEU A 43 25.83 9.67 -7.12
CA LEU A 43 27.06 9.12 -7.71
C LEU A 43 28.00 8.47 -6.69
N GLU A 44 27.99 8.95 -5.44
CA GLU A 44 28.78 8.41 -4.34
C GLU A 44 28.39 6.99 -3.93
N ASN A 45 27.23 6.50 -4.37
CA ASN A 45 26.73 5.16 -4.06
C ASN A 45 27.13 4.12 -5.12
N ILE A 46 27.68 4.57 -6.26
CA ILE A 46 28.07 3.70 -7.37
C ILE A 46 29.29 2.88 -6.98
N ASP A 47 29.19 1.56 -7.10
CA ASP A 47 30.33 0.67 -6.99
C ASP A 47 30.91 0.32 -8.37
N HIS A 48 32.01 0.97 -8.70
CA HIS A 48 32.74 0.72 -9.95
C HIS A 48 33.45 -0.66 -9.98
N SER A 49 33.48 -1.40 -8.86
CA SER A 49 33.99 -2.78 -8.85
C SER A 49 33.02 -3.78 -9.48
N VAL A 50 31.72 -3.44 -9.49
CA VAL A 50 30.65 -4.21 -10.13
C VAL A 50 30.33 -3.60 -11.49
N ARG A 51 30.33 -4.42 -12.53
CA ARG A 51 29.98 -3.98 -13.88
C ARG A 51 28.46 -3.76 -14.00
N PRO A 52 27.99 -2.67 -14.64
CA PRO A 52 26.56 -2.45 -14.85
C PRO A 52 25.88 -3.53 -15.72
N GLN A 53 26.66 -4.26 -16.52
CA GLN A 53 26.17 -5.35 -17.35
C GLN A 53 25.95 -6.66 -16.57
N ASP A 54 26.60 -6.81 -15.42
CA ASP A 54 26.60 -8.06 -14.64
C ASP A 54 25.59 -7.99 -13.48
N ASP A 55 25.58 -6.87 -12.75
CA ASP A 55 24.59 -6.61 -11.70
C ASP A 55 24.36 -5.11 -11.55
N PHE A 56 23.31 -4.61 -12.22
CA PHE A 56 23.01 -3.19 -12.23
C PHE A 56 22.52 -2.66 -10.87
N TYR A 57 21.93 -3.52 -10.03
CA TYR A 57 21.46 -3.13 -8.71
C TYR A 57 22.64 -2.81 -7.79
N TYR A 58 23.64 -3.69 -7.74
CA TYR A 58 24.86 -3.46 -6.97
C TYR A 58 25.82 -2.46 -7.64
N HIS A 59 25.82 -2.33 -8.97
CA HIS A 59 26.57 -1.27 -9.62
C HIS A 59 26.14 0.13 -9.15
N VAL A 60 24.83 0.41 -9.14
CA VAL A 60 24.31 1.74 -8.77
C VAL A 60 24.32 1.97 -7.25
N ASN A 61 24.11 0.92 -6.44
CA ASN A 61 23.88 1.06 -5.01
C ASN A 61 24.98 0.44 -4.12
N GLY A 62 26.03 -0.17 -4.69
CA GLY A 62 26.98 -1.00 -3.96
C GLY A 62 27.68 -0.29 -2.80
N LYS A 63 28.10 0.97 -2.99
CA LYS A 63 28.73 1.75 -1.91
C LYS A 63 27.74 2.18 -0.84
N TRP A 64 26.45 2.21 -1.13
CA TRP A 64 25.44 2.39 -0.09
C TRP A 64 25.27 1.12 0.75
N PHE A 65 25.27 -0.08 0.15
CA PHE A 65 25.23 -1.33 0.92
C PHE A 65 26.49 -1.53 1.78
N GLU A 66 27.66 -1.07 1.32
CA GLU A 66 28.88 -1.15 2.13
C GLU A 66 28.84 -0.27 3.40
N LYS A 67 28.08 0.83 3.39
CA LYS A 67 28.11 1.85 4.46
C LYS A 67 26.86 1.92 5.31
N THR A 68 25.78 1.28 4.88
CA THR A 68 24.48 1.39 5.54
C THR A 68 24.24 0.16 6.39
N GLU A 69 23.78 0.39 7.62
CA GLU A 69 23.31 -0.66 8.50
C GLU A 69 21.80 -0.54 8.64
N ILE A 70 21.09 -1.67 8.64
CA ILE A 70 19.66 -1.69 8.97
C ILE A 70 19.52 -1.23 10.43
N PRO A 71 18.79 -0.11 10.71
CA PRO A 71 18.57 0.32 12.08
C PRO A 71 17.98 -0.79 12.94
N ALA A 72 18.36 -0.84 14.22
CA ALA A 72 17.93 -1.88 15.15
C ALA A 72 16.40 -1.95 15.29
N ASP A 73 15.70 -0.82 15.10
CA ASP A 73 14.23 -0.71 15.13
C ASP A 73 13.53 -1.07 13.81
N LYS A 74 14.26 -1.63 12.83
CA LYS A 74 13.72 -1.94 11.50
C LYS A 74 14.09 -3.35 11.04
N SER A 75 13.23 -3.90 10.19
CA SER A 75 13.45 -5.19 9.53
C SER A 75 14.07 -5.08 8.14
N ASN A 76 14.05 -3.86 7.58
CA ASN A 76 14.62 -3.51 6.28
C ASN A 76 14.89 -2.00 6.24
N TYR A 77 15.84 -1.56 5.42
CA TYR A 77 16.16 -0.13 5.27
C TYR A 77 16.56 0.22 3.83
N GLY A 78 16.26 1.43 3.38
CA GLY A 78 16.40 1.84 1.99
C GLY A 78 15.54 3.05 1.64
N SER A 79 15.46 3.40 0.35
CA SER A 79 14.86 4.66 -0.14
C SER A 79 13.43 4.93 0.36
N PHE A 80 12.57 3.91 0.41
CA PHE A 80 11.22 4.04 0.96
C PHE A 80 11.22 4.24 2.49
N SER A 81 12.09 3.54 3.21
CA SER A 81 12.18 3.61 4.68
C SER A 81 12.79 4.94 5.13
N GLU A 82 13.71 5.50 4.35
CA GLU A 82 14.27 6.84 4.54
C GLU A 82 13.17 7.91 4.44
N LEU A 83 12.37 7.91 3.37
CA LEU A 83 11.23 8.82 3.25
C LEU A 83 10.14 8.61 4.30
N TYR A 84 9.93 7.36 4.73
CA TYR A 84 9.03 7.06 5.83
C TYR A 84 9.51 7.70 7.14
N ASP A 85 10.81 7.60 7.46
CA ASP A 85 11.39 8.26 8.64
C ASP A 85 11.24 9.80 8.56
N GLU A 86 11.41 10.41 7.39
CA GLU A 86 11.18 11.85 7.20
C GLU A 86 9.71 12.23 7.40
N SER A 87 8.79 11.43 6.86
CA SER A 87 7.35 11.62 7.08
C SER A 87 6.99 11.49 8.57
N GLN A 88 7.55 10.51 9.29
CA GLN A 88 7.34 10.37 10.73
C GLN A 88 7.85 11.59 11.51
N LYS A 89 9.00 12.15 11.15
CA LYS A 89 9.53 13.36 11.80
C LYS A 89 8.60 14.56 11.59
N ALA A 90 8.09 14.76 10.38
CA ALA A 90 7.13 15.83 10.08
C ALA A 90 5.84 15.69 10.90
N LEU A 91 5.27 14.46 10.94
CA LEU A 91 4.07 14.17 11.71
C LEU A 91 4.29 14.34 13.23
N ARG A 92 5.47 13.98 13.72
CA ARG A 92 5.84 14.19 15.12
C ARG A 92 5.74 15.67 15.51
N VAL A 93 6.27 16.58 14.68
CA VAL A 93 6.20 18.02 14.92
C VAL A 93 4.75 18.50 15.02
N ILE A 94 3.89 18.03 14.11
CA ILE A 94 2.46 18.36 14.11
C ILE A 94 1.78 17.87 15.40
N LEU A 95 2.01 16.61 15.79
CA LEU A 95 1.39 15.98 16.94
C LEU A 95 1.87 16.58 18.27
N GLU A 96 3.18 16.79 18.43
CA GLU A 96 3.74 17.46 19.62
C GLU A 96 3.24 18.90 19.72
N GLY A 97 3.09 19.61 18.59
CA GLY A 97 2.48 20.94 18.53
C GLY A 97 1.04 20.94 19.05
N ALA A 98 0.20 20.03 18.53
CA ALA A 98 -1.19 19.87 18.97
C ALA A 98 -1.30 19.47 20.45
N ALA A 99 -0.44 18.55 20.91
CA ALA A 99 -0.39 18.12 22.31
C ALA A 99 0.02 19.26 23.25
N ASN A 100 0.91 20.15 22.84
CA ASN A 100 1.36 21.27 23.68
C ASN A 100 0.35 22.44 23.73
N ASN A 101 -0.67 22.47 22.87
CA ASN A 101 -1.72 23.49 22.91
C ASN A 101 -2.78 23.19 23.97
N SER A 102 -2.54 23.64 25.20
CA SER A 102 -3.49 23.52 26.32
C SER A 102 -4.79 24.32 26.16
N ASN A 103 -4.89 25.20 25.18
CA ASN A 103 -6.09 26.01 24.90
C ASN A 103 -6.91 25.47 23.72
N ALA A 104 -6.55 24.31 23.15
CA ALA A 104 -7.31 23.70 22.08
C ALA A 104 -8.76 23.44 22.52
N ASN A 105 -9.73 23.78 21.67
CA ASN A 105 -11.13 23.49 21.93
C ASN A 105 -11.33 21.96 21.97
N PRO A 106 -11.90 21.36 23.03
CA PRO A 106 -12.15 19.92 23.13
C PRO A 106 -12.89 19.31 21.93
N ASP A 107 -13.72 20.09 21.24
CA ASP A 107 -14.47 19.60 20.06
C ASP A 107 -13.68 19.71 18.75
N SER A 108 -12.48 20.30 18.77
CA SER A 108 -11.67 20.55 17.56
C SER A 108 -10.85 19.33 17.12
N ASP A 109 -10.48 19.32 15.83
CA ASP A 109 -9.58 18.29 15.28
C ASP A 109 -8.17 18.37 15.89
N GLU A 110 -7.71 19.58 16.22
CA GLU A 110 -6.42 19.79 16.91
C GLU A 110 -6.41 19.12 18.28
N TYR A 111 -7.51 19.23 19.05
CA TYR A 111 -7.63 18.52 20.32
C TYR A 111 -7.58 17.00 20.13
N LYS A 112 -8.27 16.44 19.13
CA LYS A 112 -8.22 14.98 18.86
C LYS A 112 -6.79 14.52 18.59
N LEU A 113 -6.02 15.26 17.77
CA LEU A 113 -4.62 14.96 17.48
C LEU A 113 -3.76 14.98 18.76
N GLY A 114 -3.86 16.06 19.54
CA GLY A 114 -3.10 16.21 20.78
C GLY A 114 -3.49 15.21 21.87
N ALA A 115 -4.78 14.92 22.02
CA ALA A 115 -5.32 13.99 23.00
C ALA A 115 -4.92 12.54 22.68
N PHE A 116 -5.07 12.11 21.42
CA PHE A 116 -4.64 10.75 21.02
C PHE A 116 -3.15 10.56 21.26
N TYR A 117 -2.32 11.50 20.81
CA TYR A 117 -0.87 11.45 21.00
C TYR A 117 -0.48 11.35 22.48
N LYS A 118 -1.09 12.18 23.34
CA LYS A 118 -0.89 12.13 24.80
C LYS A 118 -1.25 10.77 25.38
N SER A 119 -2.43 10.23 25.03
CA SER A 119 -2.91 8.94 25.54
C SER A 119 -1.95 7.79 25.18
N TYR A 120 -1.27 7.87 24.03
CA TYR A 120 -0.27 6.88 23.62
C TYR A 120 1.05 7.03 24.40
N THR A 121 1.52 8.27 24.53
CA THR A 121 2.81 8.55 25.18
C THR A 121 2.79 8.43 26.70
N ASP A 122 1.61 8.37 27.32
CA ASP A 122 1.45 8.15 28.76
C ASP A 122 1.67 6.68 29.13
N GLU A 123 2.93 6.28 29.21
CA GLU A 123 3.32 4.92 29.61
C GLU A 123 2.94 4.61 31.07
N LEU A 124 2.95 5.60 31.97
CA LEU A 124 2.59 5.39 33.38
C LEU A 124 1.12 5.02 33.54
N ALA A 125 0.22 5.71 32.85
CA ALA A 125 -1.20 5.36 32.87
C ALA A 125 -1.45 3.93 32.36
N ARG A 126 -0.68 3.47 31.38
CA ARG A 126 -0.77 2.09 30.86
C ARG A 126 -0.24 1.06 31.85
N GLU A 127 0.87 1.34 32.53
CA GLU A 127 1.37 0.48 33.61
C GLU A 127 0.36 0.36 34.76
N GLU A 128 -0.31 1.46 35.12
CA GLU A 128 -1.31 1.47 36.20
C GLU A 128 -2.59 0.70 35.84
N LEU A 129 -3.08 0.83 34.61
CA LEU A 129 -4.27 0.12 34.12
C LEU A 129 -3.99 -1.37 33.85
N GLY A 130 -2.83 -1.67 33.26
CA GLY A 130 -2.43 -3.01 32.85
C GLY A 130 -3.50 -3.73 32.01
N VAL A 131 -3.59 -5.05 32.19
CA VAL A 131 -4.63 -5.90 31.55
C VAL A 131 -6.06 -5.52 31.88
N ALA A 132 -6.32 -4.73 32.94
CA ALA A 132 -7.66 -4.34 33.31
C ALA A 132 -8.35 -3.49 32.23
N ALA A 133 -7.57 -2.81 31.38
CA ALA A 133 -8.07 -2.04 30.25
C ALA A 133 -8.86 -2.88 29.24
N LEU A 134 -8.66 -4.21 29.17
CA LEU A 134 -9.38 -5.10 28.26
C LEU A 134 -10.58 -5.83 28.89
N ASN A 135 -10.84 -5.67 30.20
CA ASN A 135 -11.82 -6.51 30.90
C ASN A 135 -13.23 -6.42 30.31
N ASP A 136 -13.71 -5.21 29.99
CA ASP A 136 -15.06 -4.99 29.45
C ASP A 136 -15.22 -5.59 28.04
N TYR A 137 -14.13 -5.69 27.29
CA TYR A 137 -14.11 -6.29 25.95
C TYR A 137 -14.00 -7.82 26.00
N LEU A 138 -13.28 -8.36 26.99
CA LEU A 138 -13.09 -9.79 27.18
C LEU A 138 -14.25 -10.46 27.93
N GLU A 139 -15.05 -9.73 28.71
CA GLU A 139 -16.18 -10.30 29.46
C GLU A 139 -17.19 -11.04 28.56
N PRO A 140 -17.66 -10.48 27.42
CA PRO A 140 -18.56 -11.19 26.52
C PRO A 140 -17.94 -12.46 25.92
N ILE A 141 -16.62 -12.48 25.69
CA ILE A 141 -15.89 -13.65 25.22
C ILE A 141 -15.86 -14.70 26.32
N ARG A 142 -15.47 -14.31 27.55
CA ARG A 142 -15.43 -15.19 28.73
C ARG A 142 -16.81 -15.78 29.06
N ALA A 143 -17.88 -15.03 28.80
CA ALA A 143 -19.26 -15.44 29.03
C ALA A 143 -19.84 -16.35 27.93
N LEU A 144 -19.11 -16.62 26.85
CA LEU A 144 -19.53 -17.51 25.75
C LEU A 144 -19.79 -18.93 26.28
N LYS A 145 -21.02 -19.45 26.10
CA LYS A 145 -21.44 -20.78 26.60
C LYS A 145 -21.81 -21.74 25.49
N ASP A 146 -22.25 -21.23 24.35
CA ASP A 146 -22.76 -22.02 23.23
C ASP A 146 -22.25 -21.46 21.89
N LYS A 147 -21.94 -22.35 20.94
CA LYS A 147 -21.42 -21.96 19.61
C LYS A 147 -22.42 -21.17 18.77
N SER A 148 -23.72 -21.30 19.03
CA SER A 148 -24.76 -20.47 18.42
C SER A 148 -24.62 -18.98 18.72
N GLN A 149 -23.85 -18.60 19.75
CA GLN A 149 -23.55 -17.21 20.09
C GLN A 149 -22.35 -16.64 19.32
N LEU A 150 -21.56 -17.50 18.65
CA LEU A 150 -20.34 -17.07 17.93
C LEU A 150 -20.61 -16.05 16.83
N PRO A 151 -21.66 -16.13 16.00
CA PRO A 151 -21.91 -15.12 14.97
C PRO A 151 -22.00 -13.70 15.53
N GLN A 152 -22.82 -13.50 16.56
CA GLN A 152 -23.00 -12.17 17.18
C GLN A 152 -21.74 -11.72 17.93
N LEU A 153 -21.07 -12.65 18.61
CA LEU A 153 -19.84 -12.34 19.33
C LEU A 153 -18.70 -11.96 18.37
N MET A 154 -18.48 -12.73 17.31
CA MET A 154 -17.45 -12.45 16.30
C MET A 154 -17.72 -11.13 15.58
N ALA A 155 -18.99 -10.81 15.27
CA ALA A 155 -19.35 -9.50 14.72
C ALA A 155 -18.93 -8.37 15.67
N LYS A 156 -19.25 -8.48 16.97
CA LYS A 156 -18.85 -7.50 17.99
C LYS A 156 -17.32 -7.40 18.14
N VAL A 157 -16.62 -8.53 18.25
CA VAL A 157 -15.17 -8.59 18.39
C VAL A 157 -14.48 -7.90 17.22
N LEU A 158 -14.92 -8.18 15.98
CA LEU A 158 -14.36 -7.54 14.79
C LEU A 158 -14.60 -6.03 14.78
N MET A 159 -15.83 -5.58 15.10
CA MET A 159 -16.17 -4.15 15.19
C MET A 159 -15.31 -3.40 16.21
N GLN A 160 -14.78 -4.10 17.20
CA GLN A 160 -13.90 -3.58 18.24
C GLN A 160 -12.41 -3.77 17.93
N GLY A 161 -12.04 -4.07 16.68
CA GLY A 161 -10.65 -4.23 16.26
C GLY A 161 -10.00 -5.57 16.61
N GLY A 162 -10.80 -6.56 17.03
CA GLY A 162 -10.35 -7.92 17.28
C GLY A 162 -10.30 -8.78 16.01
N THR A 163 -9.46 -9.81 16.04
CA THR A 163 -9.37 -10.80 14.96
C THR A 163 -10.39 -11.93 15.14
N THR A 164 -11.02 -12.33 14.04
CA THR A 164 -11.91 -13.51 13.96
C THR A 164 -11.58 -14.30 12.68
N PRO A 165 -12.08 -15.53 12.46
CA PRO A 165 -11.77 -16.31 11.25
C PRO A 165 -12.34 -15.71 9.96
N MET A 166 -13.23 -14.73 10.04
CA MET A 166 -13.73 -14.02 8.87
C MET A 166 -13.72 -12.51 9.10
N ALA A 167 -13.67 -11.77 8.02
CA ALA A 167 -13.79 -10.33 8.06
C ALA A 167 -14.57 -9.85 6.85
N TRP A 168 -14.89 -8.55 6.87
CA TRP A 168 -15.59 -7.91 5.79
C TRP A 168 -15.05 -6.51 5.52
N TYR A 169 -15.30 -6.06 4.30
CA TYR A 169 -15.10 -4.68 3.89
C TYR A 169 -16.21 -4.26 2.93
N VAL A 170 -16.32 -2.97 2.68
CA VAL A 170 -17.25 -2.41 1.69
C VAL A 170 -16.42 -1.74 0.61
N ASN A 171 -16.71 -2.07 -0.63
CA ASN A 171 -16.08 -1.51 -1.81
C ASN A 171 -17.08 -1.52 -2.97
N ASN A 172 -16.73 -0.94 -4.11
CA ASN A 172 -17.55 -1.01 -5.31
C ASN A 172 -17.85 -2.48 -5.66
N ASP A 173 -19.08 -2.80 -6.09
CA ASP A 173 -19.40 -4.09 -6.68
C ASP A 173 -18.56 -4.27 -7.96
N ALA A 174 -17.69 -5.27 -7.98
CA ALA A 174 -16.76 -5.47 -9.09
C ALA A 174 -17.46 -5.70 -10.44
N LYS A 175 -18.73 -6.11 -10.50
CA LYS A 175 -19.49 -6.19 -11.78
C LYS A 175 -20.49 -5.04 -11.96
N ASN A 176 -20.62 -4.15 -10.99
CA ASN A 176 -21.35 -2.90 -11.10
C ASN A 176 -20.63 -1.82 -10.27
N SER A 177 -19.55 -1.28 -10.83
CA SER A 177 -18.62 -0.38 -10.12
C SER A 177 -19.21 0.97 -9.71
N SER A 178 -20.50 1.20 -9.97
CA SER A 178 -21.23 2.42 -9.62
C SER A 178 -21.87 2.36 -8.22
N VAL A 179 -21.99 1.17 -7.63
CA VAL A 179 -22.60 0.96 -6.30
C VAL A 179 -21.65 0.19 -5.39
N ASN A 180 -21.72 0.44 -4.08
CA ASN A 180 -20.96 -0.33 -3.11
C ASN A 180 -21.66 -1.63 -2.72
N ALA A 181 -20.87 -2.67 -2.47
CA ALA A 181 -21.28 -3.96 -1.95
C ALA A 181 -20.40 -4.38 -0.77
N LEU A 182 -20.95 -5.24 0.09
CA LEU A 182 -20.20 -5.87 1.18
C LEU A 182 -19.49 -7.12 0.66
N TYR A 183 -18.21 -7.24 0.99
CA TYR A 183 -17.35 -8.37 0.69
C TYR A 183 -17.00 -9.12 1.98
N LEU A 184 -17.21 -10.45 1.99
CA LEU A 184 -16.77 -11.36 3.05
C LEU A 184 -15.51 -12.11 2.60
N TYR A 185 -14.49 -12.19 3.45
CA TYR A 185 -13.22 -12.85 3.12
C TYR A 185 -12.60 -13.60 4.32
N GLN A 186 -11.70 -14.54 4.00
CA GLN A 186 -10.99 -15.35 4.98
C GLN A 186 -9.96 -14.55 5.80
N THR A 187 -9.81 -14.86 7.08
CA THR A 187 -8.75 -14.33 7.95
C THR A 187 -8.58 -15.23 9.19
N GLY A 188 -8.03 -14.73 10.29
CA GLY A 188 -8.04 -15.38 11.61
C GLY A 188 -6.85 -16.26 11.94
N LEU A 189 -5.72 -16.08 11.29
CA LEU A 189 -4.46 -16.72 11.70
C LEU A 189 -3.57 -15.70 12.41
N GLY A 190 -2.85 -16.11 13.44
CA GLY A 190 -1.83 -15.26 14.07
C GLY A 190 -0.44 -15.34 13.43
N LEU A 191 -0.18 -16.26 12.51
CA LEU A 191 1.02 -16.27 11.65
C LEU A 191 0.73 -15.63 10.27
N PRO A 192 1.77 -15.12 9.56
CA PRO A 192 1.58 -14.27 8.38
C PRO A 192 0.91 -14.91 7.15
N ASP A 193 0.96 -16.23 7.04
CA ASP A 193 0.36 -16.97 5.93
C ASP A 193 -0.02 -18.39 6.35
N ARG A 194 -1.02 -18.99 5.67
CA ARG A 194 -1.42 -20.39 5.90
C ARG A 194 -0.25 -21.37 5.84
N ASP A 195 0.72 -21.12 4.97
CA ASP A 195 1.86 -22.02 4.77
C ASP A 195 2.80 -22.07 6.00
N PHE A 196 2.74 -21.10 6.92
CA PHE A 196 3.43 -21.19 8.22
C PHE A 196 2.86 -22.30 9.10
N TYR A 197 1.63 -22.76 8.85
CA TYR A 197 1.01 -23.90 9.53
C TYR A 197 1.16 -25.20 8.75
N LEU A 198 1.17 -25.13 7.42
CA LEU A 198 1.07 -26.30 6.55
C LEU A 198 2.43 -26.89 6.11
N LYS A 199 3.53 -26.14 6.22
CA LYS A 199 4.87 -26.61 5.85
C LYS A 199 5.64 -27.07 7.08
N ASP A 200 6.30 -28.23 6.97
CA ASP A 200 7.04 -28.89 8.07
C ASP A 200 8.57 -28.80 7.91
N THR A 201 9.06 -27.66 7.42
CA THR A 201 10.51 -27.39 7.47
C THR A 201 10.92 -27.03 8.89
N GLU A 202 12.18 -27.27 9.25
CA GLU A 202 12.74 -26.92 10.57
C GLU A 202 12.44 -25.46 10.95
N LYS A 203 12.52 -24.54 9.98
CA LYS A 203 12.20 -23.13 10.20
C LYS A 203 10.75 -22.91 10.63
N PHE A 204 9.78 -23.49 9.92
CA PHE A 204 8.36 -23.30 10.25
C PHE A 204 7.98 -24.01 11.56
N LEU A 205 8.61 -25.15 11.85
CA LEU A 205 8.47 -25.81 13.15
C LEU A 205 8.96 -24.92 14.30
N ASN A 206 10.12 -24.27 14.15
CA ASN A 206 10.65 -23.34 15.14
C ASN A 206 9.76 -22.11 15.31
N VAL A 207 9.27 -21.51 14.23
CA VAL A 207 8.32 -20.37 14.30
C VAL A 207 7.03 -20.76 15.03
N ARG A 208 6.48 -21.96 14.77
CA ARG A 208 5.28 -22.44 15.48
C ARG A 208 5.55 -22.69 16.97
N ALA A 209 6.74 -23.16 17.34
CA ALA A 209 7.11 -23.34 18.73
C ALA A 209 7.22 -21.99 19.48
N GLU A 210 7.87 -21.00 18.88
CA GLU A 210 7.94 -19.62 19.44
C GLU A 210 6.56 -18.97 19.53
N TYR A 211 5.69 -19.23 18.54
CA TYR A 211 4.32 -18.75 18.55
C TYR A 211 3.49 -19.39 19.65
N GLN A 212 3.65 -20.70 19.89
CA GLN A 212 3.02 -21.39 21.02
C GLN A 212 3.43 -20.76 22.35
N ALA A 213 4.73 -20.50 22.52
CA ALA A 213 5.25 -19.83 23.71
C ALA A 213 4.66 -18.42 23.88
N TYR A 214 4.53 -17.66 22.79
CA TYR A 214 3.86 -16.37 22.80
C TYR A 214 2.40 -16.47 23.25
N ILE A 215 1.61 -17.39 22.67
CA ILE A 215 0.20 -17.60 23.07
C ILE A 215 0.11 -17.97 24.56
N THR A 216 0.95 -18.90 25.03
CA THR A 216 0.97 -19.32 26.44
C THR A 216 1.25 -18.13 27.36
N ASN A 217 2.28 -17.33 27.07
CA ASN A 217 2.62 -16.16 27.88
C ASN A 217 1.50 -15.11 27.88
N MET A 218 0.89 -14.84 26.72
CA MET A 218 -0.25 -13.93 26.64
C MET A 218 -1.41 -14.41 27.52
N LEU A 219 -1.85 -15.66 27.35
CA LEU A 219 -2.99 -16.19 28.13
C LEU A 219 -2.71 -16.20 29.64
N PHE A 220 -1.47 -16.45 30.05
CA PHE A 220 -1.06 -16.36 31.45
C PHE A 220 -1.30 -14.94 32.02
N GLU A 221 -0.92 -13.88 31.30
CA GLU A 221 -1.20 -12.49 31.73
C GLU A 221 -2.71 -12.18 31.82
N PHE A 222 -3.54 -12.89 31.06
CA PHE A 222 -4.99 -12.73 31.06
C PHE A 222 -5.74 -13.67 32.02
N GLY A 223 -5.01 -14.29 32.97
CA GLY A 223 -5.56 -14.97 34.14
C GLY A 223 -5.67 -16.48 34.05
N TYR A 224 -5.06 -17.10 33.03
CA TYR A 224 -4.94 -18.55 32.92
C TYR A 224 -3.81 -19.04 33.85
N ASP A 225 -3.99 -20.19 34.51
CA ASP A 225 -2.85 -20.85 35.14
C ASP A 225 -1.88 -21.41 34.08
N GLU A 226 -0.62 -21.70 34.46
CA GLU A 226 0.43 -22.15 33.54
C GLU A 226 0.01 -23.36 32.69
N LYS A 227 -0.64 -24.35 33.32
CA LYS A 227 -1.08 -25.56 32.63
C LYS A 227 -2.25 -25.28 31.69
N GLN A 228 -3.19 -24.44 32.12
CA GLN A 228 -4.31 -24.00 31.30
C GLN A 228 -3.82 -23.23 30.06
N ALA A 229 -2.87 -22.30 30.25
CA ALA A 229 -2.30 -21.51 29.17
C ALA A 229 -1.53 -22.36 28.16
N GLU A 230 -0.76 -23.35 28.63
CA GLU A 230 -0.05 -24.30 27.74
C GLU A 230 -1.01 -25.15 26.90
N GLU A 231 -2.06 -25.69 27.52
CA GLU A 231 -3.04 -26.51 26.79
C GLU A 231 -3.89 -25.66 25.84
N ALA A 232 -4.30 -24.46 26.24
CA ALA A 232 -5.01 -23.52 25.38
C ALA A 232 -4.16 -23.09 24.18
N ALA A 233 -2.85 -22.85 24.36
CA ALA A 233 -1.96 -22.53 23.25
C ALA A 233 -1.88 -23.66 22.22
N LYS A 234 -1.79 -24.92 22.66
CA LYS A 234 -1.80 -26.09 21.76
C LYS A 234 -3.11 -26.21 21.00
N THR A 235 -4.25 -26.01 21.67
CA THR A 235 -5.57 -26.11 21.02
C THR A 235 -5.83 -24.95 20.07
N ILE A 236 -5.36 -23.73 20.38
CA ILE A 236 -5.41 -22.57 19.46
C ILE A 236 -4.60 -22.86 18.20
N ILE A 237 -3.36 -23.34 18.30
CA ILE A 237 -2.56 -23.68 17.12
C ILE A 237 -3.22 -24.79 16.30
N ALA A 238 -3.81 -25.80 16.96
CA ALA A 238 -4.54 -26.85 16.26
C ALA A 238 -5.78 -26.30 15.51
N LEU A 239 -6.54 -25.38 16.13
CA LEU A 239 -7.67 -24.70 15.50
C LEU A 239 -7.22 -23.84 14.31
N GLU A 240 -6.20 -23.00 14.50
CA GLU A 240 -5.65 -22.17 13.43
C GLU A 240 -5.08 -23.03 12.29
N THR A 241 -4.53 -24.21 12.58
CA THR A 241 -4.08 -25.15 11.54
C THR A 241 -5.26 -25.65 10.70
N GLN A 242 -6.41 -25.96 11.32
CA GLN A 242 -7.63 -26.33 10.58
C GLN A 242 -8.14 -25.16 9.73
N ILE A 243 -8.13 -23.94 10.27
CA ILE A 243 -8.47 -22.71 9.52
C ILE A 243 -7.51 -22.53 8.34
N ALA A 244 -6.21 -22.68 8.54
CA ALA A 244 -5.18 -22.58 7.50
C ALA A 244 -5.39 -23.64 6.40
N GLN A 245 -5.79 -24.87 6.75
CA GLN A 245 -6.13 -25.91 5.78
C GLN A 245 -7.33 -25.53 4.90
N ALA A 246 -8.34 -24.88 5.49
CA ALA A 246 -9.53 -24.40 4.77
C ALA A 246 -9.25 -23.18 3.87
N GLN A 247 -8.29 -22.32 4.25
CA GLN A 247 -7.97 -21.09 3.54
C GLN A 247 -7.48 -21.33 2.11
N TRP A 248 -7.84 -20.44 1.18
CA TRP A 248 -7.23 -20.38 -0.14
C TRP A 248 -5.80 -19.85 -0.05
N SER A 249 -4.96 -20.22 -1.01
CA SER A 249 -3.61 -19.66 -1.14
C SER A 249 -3.67 -18.17 -1.50
N ARG A 250 -2.57 -17.43 -1.29
CA ARG A 250 -2.47 -16.04 -1.78
C ARG A 250 -2.58 -15.93 -3.29
N VAL A 251 -2.06 -16.92 -4.03
CA VAL A 251 -2.17 -17.01 -5.49
C VAL A 251 -3.64 -17.10 -5.92
N ASP A 252 -4.45 -17.93 -5.25
CA ASP A 252 -5.87 -18.02 -5.56
C ASP A 252 -6.65 -16.78 -5.09
N SER A 253 -6.26 -16.22 -3.95
CA SER A 253 -6.96 -15.08 -3.33
C SER A 253 -6.75 -13.76 -4.06
N ARG A 254 -5.72 -13.63 -4.91
CA ARG A 254 -5.54 -12.47 -5.79
C ARG A 254 -6.27 -12.58 -7.13
N ASP A 255 -6.87 -13.72 -7.46
CA ASP A 255 -7.63 -13.85 -8.71
C ASP A 255 -8.99 -13.15 -8.60
N ALA A 256 -9.16 -12.05 -9.34
CA ALA A 256 -10.37 -11.23 -9.33
C ALA A 256 -11.63 -11.99 -9.78
N SER A 257 -11.49 -12.97 -10.67
CA SER A 257 -12.60 -13.79 -11.15
C SER A 257 -13.00 -14.83 -10.11
N LYS A 258 -12.02 -15.48 -9.45
CA LYS A 258 -12.31 -16.49 -8.41
C LYS A 258 -12.92 -15.87 -7.16
N THR A 259 -12.51 -14.65 -6.81
CA THR A 259 -12.94 -13.96 -5.60
C THR A 259 -14.24 -13.16 -5.73
N TYR A 260 -14.86 -13.16 -6.92
CA TYR A 260 -16.17 -12.55 -7.11
C TYR A 260 -17.26 -13.62 -7.10
N ASN A 261 -17.90 -13.83 -5.94
CA ASN A 261 -19.05 -14.74 -5.81
C ASN A 261 -20.20 -14.01 -5.10
N LYS A 262 -21.05 -13.36 -5.89
CA LYS A 262 -22.23 -12.66 -5.38
C LYS A 262 -23.33 -13.69 -5.07
N LEU A 263 -23.73 -13.77 -3.82
CA LEU A 263 -24.68 -14.77 -3.31
C LEU A 263 -25.83 -14.08 -2.57
N ASN A 264 -27.03 -14.65 -2.68
CA ASN A 264 -28.14 -14.27 -1.80
C ASN A 264 -27.84 -14.72 -0.37
N VAL A 265 -28.02 -13.83 0.61
CA VAL A 265 -27.65 -14.09 2.02
C VAL A 265 -28.35 -15.32 2.58
N LYS A 266 -29.66 -15.49 2.31
CA LYS A 266 -30.45 -16.62 2.83
C LYS A 266 -30.02 -17.95 2.22
N GLU A 267 -29.69 -17.96 0.92
CA GLU A 267 -29.19 -19.18 0.26
C GLU A 267 -27.75 -19.50 0.67
N PHE A 268 -26.95 -18.49 0.98
CA PHE A 268 -25.61 -18.69 1.53
C PHE A 268 -25.68 -19.23 2.96
N ASN A 269 -26.57 -18.70 3.81
CA ASN A 269 -26.76 -19.17 5.19
C ASN A 269 -27.10 -20.67 5.24
N LYS A 270 -27.93 -21.17 4.32
CA LYS A 270 -28.24 -22.61 4.23
C LYS A 270 -27.04 -23.51 3.96
N GLN A 271 -25.93 -22.97 3.45
CA GLN A 271 -24.69 -23.71 3.18
C GLN A 271 -23.76 -23.74 4.40
N LEU A 272 -24.06 -22.97 5.46
CA LEU A 272 -23.27 -22.86 6.68
C LEU A 272 -24.05 -23.55 7.82
N THR A 273 -23.73 -24.81 8.11
CA THR A 273 -24.54 -25.62 9.04
C THR A 273 -24.43 -25.21 10.51
N ASP A 274 -23.29 -24.64 10.91
CA ASP A 274 -22.93 -24.35 12.30
C ASP A 274 -22.46 -22.90 12.49
N PHE A 275 -22.75 -22.03 11.51
CA PHE A 275 -22.53 -20.60 11.60
C PHE A 275 -23.66 -19.81 10.93
N ASP A 276 -24.45 -19.09 11.72
CA ASP A 276 -25.57 -18.28 11.23
C ASP A 276 -25.06 -16.92 10.70
N ILE A 277 -24.88 -16.82 9.38
CA ILE A 277 -24.41 -15.57 8.75
C ILE A 277 -25.47 -14.48 8.79
N GLU A 278 -26.76 -14.82 8.86
CA GLU A 278 -27.82 -13.82 9.03
C GLU A 278 -27.68 -13.15 10.40
N ALA A 279 -27.50 -13.94 11.46
CA ALA A 279 -27.26 -13.41 12.81
C ALA A 279 -25.96 -12.59 12.92
N TYR A 280 -24.90 -12.96 12.17
CA TYR A 280 -23.67 -12.17 12.08
C TYR A 280 -23.92 -10.80 11.45
N LEU A 281 -24.58 -10.76 10.27
CA LEU A 281 -24.87 -9.52 9.55
C LEU A 281 -25.84 -8.62 10.34
N ASP A 282 -26.85 -9.20 10.99
CA ASP A 282 -27.75 -8.46 11.88
C ASP A 282 -27.00 -7.80 13.04
N ALA A 283 -26.03 -8.50 13.63
CA ALA A 283 -25.21 -7.96 14.72
C ALA A 283 -24.29 -6.81 14.27
N LEU A 284 -23.88 -6.78 12.99
CA LEU A 284 -23.20 -5.63 12.39
C LEU A 284 -24.15 -4.45 12.15
N GLY A 285 -25.46 -4.70 12.09
CA GLY A 285 -26.47 -3.73 11.63
C GLY A 285 -26.59 -3.67 10.11
N ALA A 286 -26.27 -4.77 9.41
CA ALA A 286 -26.28 -4.89 7.97
C ALA A 286 -27.50 -5.67 7.47
N ASP A 287 -28.53 -4.97 6.99
CA ASP A 287 -29.71 -5.59 6.35
C ASP A 287 -29.46 -5.73 4.83
N LEU A 288 -29.05 -6.93 4.40
CA LEU A 288 -28.57 -7.21 3.05
C LEU A 288 -29.29 -8.40 2.42
N GLU A 289 -29.74 -8.24 1.16
CA GLU A 289 -30.24 -9.36 0.35
C GLU A 289 -29.11 -10.18 -0.28
N GLU A 290 -28.00 -9.53 -0.63
CA GLU A 290 -26.87 -10.11 -1.34
C GLU A 290 -25.54 -9.71 -0.70
N VAL A 291 -24.56 -10.59 -0.77
CA VAL A 291 -23.18 -10.39 -0.30
C VAL A 291 -22.20 -10.97 -1.31
N ILE A 292 -21.00 -10.40 -1.43
CA ILE A 292 -19.94 -10.96 -2.25
C ILE A 292 -19.01 -11.77 -1.35
N VAL A 293 -18.88 -13.07 -1.61
CA VAL A 293 -18.04 -13.98 -0.82
C VAL A 293 -16.76 -14.28 -1.58
N SER A 294 -15.61 -13.85 -1.06
CA SER A 294 -14.33 -13.98 -1.76
C SER A 294 -13.84 -15.42 -1.85
N GLN A 295 -14.06 -16.25 -0.82
CA GLN A 295 -13.65 -17.66 -0.83
C GLN A 295 -14.80 -18.56 -0.37
N PRO A 296 -15.82 -18.86 -1.20
CA PRO A 296 -17.02 -19.57 -0.75
C PRO A 296 -16.73 -20.93 -0.08
N THR A 297 -15.80 -21.71 -0.63
CA THR A 297 -15.45 -23.02 -0.06
C THR A 297 -14.74 -22.90 1.29
N TYR A 298 -14.05 -21.79 1.55
CA TYR A 298 -13.48 -21.51 2.88
C TYR A 298 -14.59 -21.34 3.91
N PHE A 299 -15.65 -20.59 3.61
CA PHE A 299 -16.74 -20.36 4.57
C PHE A 299 -17.51 -21.65 4.90
N THR A 300 -17.76 -22.51 3.92
CA THR A 300 -18.34 -23.84 4.18
C THR A 300 -17.42 -24.67 5.08
N ALA A 301 -16.12 -24.72 4.78
CA ALA A 301 -15.16 -25.46 5.60
C ALA A 301 -15.00 -24.84 7.01
N LEU A 302 -15.06 -23.52 7.14
CA LEU A 302 -15.01 -22.84 8.43
C LEU A 302 -16.23 -23.18 9.29
N SER A 303 -17.42 -23.31 8.69
CA SER A 303 -18.61 -23.82 9.39
C SER A 303 -18.35 -25.22 9.96
N ASP A 304 -17.71 -26.12 9.21
CA ASP A 304 -17.32 -27.45 9.70
C ASP A 304 -16.27 -27.36 10.83
N VAL A 305 -15.27 -26.48 10.70
CA VAL A 305 -14.28 -26.23 11.77
C VAL A 305 -14.98 -25.75 13.06
N ILE A 306 -15.96 -24.85 12.95
CA ILE A 306 -16.76 -24.41 14.11
C ILE A 306 -17.52 -25.57 14.73
N LYS A 307 -18.12 -26.44 13.92
CA LYS A 307 -18.82 -27.64 14.37
C LYS A 307 -17.92 -28.62 15.12
N GLU A 308 -16.71 -28.86 14.63
CA GLU A 308 -15.79 -29.88 15.16
C GLU A 308 -15.12 -29.45 16.48
N ASN A 309 -14.96 -28.15 16.72
CA ASN A 309 -14.28 -27.64 17.91
C ASN A 309 -15.26 -27.27 19.02
N ASN A 310 -14.85 -27.46 20.28
CA ASN A 310 -15.64 -27.12 21.46
C ASN A 310 -15.69 -25.59 21.69
N VAL A 311 -16.73 -25.12 22.38
CA VAL A 311 -16.91 -23.69 22.66
C VAL A 311 -15.75 -23.08 23.45
N ASP A 312 -15.10 -23.85 24.32
CA ASP A 312 -13.95 -23.40 25.11
C ASP A 312 -12.74 -23.07 24.22
N VAL A 313 -12.51 -23.83 23.14
CA VAL A 313 -11.42 -23.55 22.17
C VAL A 313 -11.64 -22.20 21.48
N TRP A 314 -12.90 -21.90 21.11
CA TRP A 314 -13.25 -20.61 20.53
C TRP A 314 -13.13 -19.46 21.54
N ARG A 315 -13.44 -19.70 22.81
CA ARG A 315 -13.23 -18.73 23.88
C ARG A 315 -11.75 -18.40 24.04
N ASP A 316 -10.89 -19.40 24.07
CA ASP A 316 -9.43 -19.24 24.19
C ASP A 316 -8.85 -18.52 22.96
N TYR A 317 -9.25 -18.94 21.76
CA TYR A 317 -8.87 -18.31 20.49
C TYR A 317 -9.22 -16.82 20.46
N LEU A 318 -10.48 -16.46 20.73
CA LEU A 318 -10.93 -15.07 20.71
C LEU A 318 -10.27 -14.25 21.82
N THR A 319 -10.03 -14.84 23.00
CA THR A 319 -9.33 -14.17 24.11
C THR A 319 -7.89 -13.86 23.73
N PHE A 320 -7.15 -14.84 23.23
CA PHE A 320 -5.77 -14.66 22.81
C PHE A 320 -5.66 -13.62 21.69
N HIS A 321 -6.46 -13.75 20.62
CA HIS A 321 -6.38 -12.82 19.50
C HIS A 321 -6.70 -11.39 19.91
N PHE A 322 -7.79 -11.18 20.66
CA PHE A 322 -8.17 -9.85 21.11
C PHE A 322 -7.09 -9.23 22.01
N ALA A 323 -6.53 -10.00 22.95
CA ALA A 323 -5.41 -9.57 23.77
C ALA A 323 -4.17 -9.21 22.93
N SER A 324 -3.82 -10.06 21.95
CA SER A 324 -2.69 -9.84 21.05
C SER A 324 -2.88 -8.59 20.17
N ASN A 325 -4.09 -8.34 19.67
CA ASN A 325 -4.40 -7.17 18.84
C ASN A 325 -4.18 -5.84 19.60
N TYR A 326 -4.41 -5.84 20.92
CA TYR A 326 -4.27 -4.66 21.78
C TYR A 326 -2.95 -4.61 22.57
N ALA A 327 -2.09 -5.62 22.46
CA ALA A 327 -0.89 -5.75 23.29
C ALA A 327 0.05 -4.52 23.25
N GLU A 328 0.18 -3.87 22.09
CA GLU A 328 1.04 -2.68 21.94
C GLU A 328 0.51 -1.42 22.66
N MET A 329 -0.74 -1.46 23.12
CA MET A 329 -1.46 -0.37 23.79
C MET A 329 -1.55 -0.54 25.30
N LEU A 330 -0.99 -1.62 25.85
CA LEU A 330 -1.07 -1.99 27.26
C LEU A 330 0.26 -1.71 27.98
N GLU A 331 0.48 -2.35 29.12
CA GLU A 331 1.72 -2.26 29.90
C GLU A 331 2.92 -2.84 29.15
N ARG A 332 4.12 -2.40 29.55
CA ARG A 332 5.40 -2.72 28.91
C ARG A 332 5.61 -4.21 28.70
N LYS A 333 5.18 -5.04 29.66
CA LYS A 333 5.32 -6.49 29.58
C LYS A 333 4.61 -7.07 28.34
N LEU A 334 3.40 -6.64 28.04
CA LEU A 334 2.65 -7.10 26.87
C LEU A 334 3.20 -6.52 25.57
N VAL A 335 3.64 -5.26 25.59
CA VAL A 335 4.36 -4.65 24.46
C VAL A 335 5.63 -5.45 24.13
N ASP A 336 6.40 -5.83 25.15
CA ASP A 336 7.63 -6.60 24.99
C ASP A 336 7.38 -8.04 24.51
N LEU A 337 6.32 -8.71 25.00
CA LEU A 337 5.90 -10.02 24.51
C LEU A 337 5.50 -9.98 23.04
N HIS A 338 4.65 -9.03 22.66
CA HIS A 338 4.21 -8.85 21.28
C HIS A 338 5.39 -8.57 20.35
N PHE A 339 6.27 -7.64 20.74
CA PHE A 339 7.49 -7.33 19.99
C PHE A 339 8.43 -8.54 19.87
N GLY A 340 8.61 -9.30 20.96
CA GLY A 340 9.48 -10.47 20.98
C GLY A 340 9.11 -11.49 19.91
N PHE A 341 7.81 -11.68 19.66
CA PHE A 341 7.35 -12.57 18.61
C PHE A 341 7.24 -11.89 17.23
N TYR A 342 6.38 -10.86 17.10
CA TYR A 342 6.07 -10.25 15.80
C TYR A 342 7.17 -9.37 15.23
N GLY A 343 7.97 -8.73 16.09
CA GLY A 343 9.12 -7.92 15.68
C GLY A 343 10.37 -8.77 15.50
N LYS A 344 10.81 -9.45 16.56
CA LYS A 344 12.08 -10.15 16.58
C LYS A 344 12.03 -11.50 15.87
N THR A 345 11.16 -12.42 16.28
CA THR A 345 11.10 -13.77 15.70
C THR A 345 10.67 -13.77 14.22
N LEU A 346 9.65 -13.00 13.86
CA LEU A 346 9.12 -13.01 12.49
C LEU A 346 9.86 -12.10 11.51
N ARG A 347 10.52 -11.04 11.99
CA ARG A 347 11.06 -9.98 11.12
C ARG A 347 12.51 -9.61 11.43
N GLY A 348 13.13 -10.21 12.44
CA GLY A 348 14.53 -9.98 12.81
C GLY A 348 14.79 -8.62 13.46
N VAL A 349 13.76 -7.87 13.83
CA VAL A 349 13.94 -6.55 14.45
C VAL A 349 14.61 -6.70 15.81
N GLU A 350 15.68 -5.94 16.03
CA GLU A 350 16.54 -6.09 17.20
C GLU A 350 16.02 -5.31 18.41
N GLU A 351 15.47 -4.11 18.17
CA GLU A 351 14.96 -3.21 19.20
C GLU A 351 13.57 -2.69 18.86
N GLN A 352 12.77 -2.34 19.87
CA GLN A 352 11.51 -1.65 19.62
C GLN A 352 11.77 -0.24 19.12
N ALA A 353 10.94 0.21 18.18
CA ALA A 353 10.91 1.62 17.80
C ALA A 353 10.64 2.51 19.03
N PRO A 354 11.31 3.67 19.13
CA PRO A 354 11.08 4.60 20.23
C PRO A 354 9.61 5.01 20.31
N THR A 355 9.11 5.25 21.52
CA THR A 355 7.69 5.50 21.79
C THR A 355 7.09 6.58 20.90
N TRP A 356 7.83 7.64 20.58
CA TRP A 356 7.34 8.70 19.71
C TRP A 356 7.04 8.22 18.27
N LYS A 357 7.83 7.29 17.70
CA LYS A 357 7.57 6.74 16.36
C LYS A 357 6.29 5.91 16.37
N ARG A 358 6.14 5.04 17.38
CA ARG A 358 4.94 4.22 17.56
C ARG A 358 3.70 5.09 17.81
N ALA A 359 3.83 6.18 18.56
CA ALA A 359 2.76 7.15 18.77
C ALA A 359 2.35 7.88 17.49
N VAL A 360 3.33 8.26 16.65
CA VAL A 360 3.08 8.85 15.32
C VAL A 360 2.33 7.86 14.44
N ASP A 361 2.77 6.61 14.36
CA ASP A 361 2.14 5.58 13.53
C ASP A 361 0.73 5.26 13.99
N ALA A 362 0.53 5.11 15.30
CA ALA A 362 -0.79 4.95 15.90
C ALA A 362 -1.71 6.15 15.59
N SER A 363 -1.20 7.38 15.70
CA SER A 363 -1.96 8.59 15.39
C SER A 363 -2.31 8.64 13.90
N ASN A 364 -1.40 8.23 13.03
CA ASN A 364 -1.62 8.16 11.59
C ASN A 364 -2.68 7.12 11.22
N ASN A 365 -2.71 5.98 11.92
CA ASN A 365 -3.71 4.94 11.70
C ASN A 365 -5.13 5.38 12.10
N VAL A 366 -5.26 6.19 13.15
CA VAL A 366 -6.57 6.63 13.68
C VAL A 366 -7.05 7.95 13.07
N LEU A 367 -6.15 8.93 12.92
CA LEU A 367 -6.45 10.31 12.53
C LEU A 367 -5.71 10.74 11.25
N GLY A 368 -5.34 9.78 10.41
CA GLY A 368 -4.45 9.99 9.26
C GLY A 368 -4.86 11.08 8.29
N GLU A 369 -6.14 11.20 7.92
CA GLU A 369 -6.56 12.30 7.01
C GLU A 369 -6.50 13.68 7.68
N LEU A 370 -6.75 13.78 9.00
CA LEU A 370 -6.55 15.04 9.73
C LEU A 370 -5.08 15.45 9.73
N LEU A 371 -4.19 14.50 9.98
CA LEU A 371 -2.75 14.71 9.89
C LEU A 371 -2.32 15.10 8.47
N GLY A 372 -2.86 14.41 7.46
CA GLY A 372 -2.55 14.67 6.06
C GLY A 372 -2.90 16.07 5.61
N LYS A 373 -4.02 16.62 6.10
CA LYS A 373 -4.43 18.00 5.84
C LYS A 373 -3.42 19.03 6.35
N ILE A 374 -2.79 18.78 7.49
CA ILE A 374 -1.75 19.65 8.05
C ILE A 374 -0.42 19.39 7.33
N TYR A 375 -0.06 18.13 7.11
CA TYR A 375 1.16 17.72 6.42
C TYR A 375 1.27 18.37 5.03
N VAL A 376 0.23 18.30 4.20
CA VAL A 376 0.30 18.87 2.83
C VAL A 376 0.39 20.39 2.84
N LYS A 377 -0.19 21.05 3.85
CA LYS A 377 -0.12 22.50 4.00
C LYS A 377 1.30 22.96 4.33
N GLU A 378 2.05 22.16 5.09
CA GLU A 378 3.38 22.53 5.60
C GLU A 378 4.54 21.98 4.75
N TYR A 379 4.38 20.80 4.16
CA TYR A 379 5.48 20.03 3.57
C TYR A 379 5.33 19.72 2.07
N PHE A 380 4.21 20.05 1.42
CA PHE A 380 3.99 19.74 0.00
C PHE A 380 3.92 20.99 -0.89
N PRO A 381 4.93 21.26 -1.73
CA PRO A 381 4.94 22.43 -2.60
C PRO A 381 3.98 22.26 -3.80
N PRO A 382 3.18 23.29 -4.16
CA PRO A 382 2.22 23.20 -5.26
C PRO A 382 2.87 22.95 -6.63
N GLU A 383 4.13 23.36 -6.81
CA GLU A 383 4.92 23.12 -8.03
C GLU A 383 5.12 21.63 -8.32
N ALA A 384 5.24 20.81 -7.26
CA ALA A 384 5.38 19.36 -7.40
C ALA A 384 4.13 18.74 -8.04
N LYS A 385 2.93 19.17 -7.61
CA LYS A 385 1.67 18.71 -8.19
C LYS A 385 1.60 19.05 -9.69
N ALA A 386 1.96 20.27 -10.08
CA ALA A 386 1.90 20.70 -11.48
C ALA A 386 2.87 19.92 -12.39
N ARG A 387 4.13 19.71 -11.96
CA ARG A 387 5.11 18.94 -12.73
C ARG A 387 4.73 17.45 -12.79
N MET A 388 4.18 16.90 -11.72
CA MET A 388 3.64 15.53 -11.68
C MET A 388 2.47 15.35 -12.65
N THR A 389 1.52 16.29 -12.72
CA THR A 389 0.41 16.25 -13.69
C THR A 389 0.92 16.16 -15.13
N LYS A 390 1.89 17.01 -15.50
CA LYS A 390 2.49 16.95 -16.85
C LYS A 390 3.17 15.61 -17.13
N MET A 391 3.83 15.03 -16.12
CA MET A 391 4.46 13.72 -16.25
C MET A 391 3.41 12.61 -16.48
N VAL A 392 2.31 12.62 -15.73
CA VAL A 392 1.18 11.69 -15.93
C VAL A 392 0.61 11.81 -17.35
N ASP A 393 0.40 13.02 -17.86
CA ASP A 393 -0.09 13.24 -19.24
C ASP A 393 0.86 12.63 -20.28
N ASN A 394 2.18 12.82 -20.09
CA ASN A 394 3.20 12.23 -20.95
C ASN A 394 3.22 10.70 -20.87
N LEU A 395 2.98 10.13 -19.69
CA LEU A 395 2.93 8.68 -19.46
C LEU A 395 1.70 8.06 -20.15
N ILE A 396 0.52 8.68 -20.03
CA ILE A 396 -0.69 8.25 -20.75
C ILE A 396 -0.47 8.32 -22.27
N ALA A 397 0.12 9.40 -22.77
CA ALA A 397 0.44 9.53 -24.18
C ALA A 397 1.45 8.47 -24.65
N GLY A 398 2.50 8.21 -23.85
CA GLY A 398 3.47 7.15 -24.07
C GLY A 398 2.83 5.77 -24.15
N PHE A 399 1.95 5.45 -23.19
CA PHE A 399 1.26 4.15 -23.16
C PHE A 399 0.33 3.99 -24.37
N SER A 400 -0.43 5.02 -24.74
CA SER A 400 -1.28 4.98 -25.93
C SER A 400 -0.48 4.67 -27.21
N GLN A 401 0.73 5.22 -27.35
CA GLN A 401 1.62 4.89 -28.48
C GLN A 401 2.17 3.47 -28.40
N SER A 402 2.54 2.99 -27.21
CA SER A 402 2.99 1.60 -27.03
C SER A 402 1.90 0.61 -27.46
N ILE A 403 0.63 0.84 -27.09
CA ILE A 403 -0.51 0.01 -27.49
C ILE A 403 -0.65 -0.08 -29.02
N ASP A 404 -0.44 1.03 -29.75
CA ASP A 404 -0.52 1.03 -31.22
C ASP A 404 0.51 0.09 -31.85
N GLU A 405 1.71 0.01 -31.26
CA GLU A 405 2.85 -0.74 -31.77
C GLU A 405 2.85 -2.22 -31.36
N LEU A 406 1.90 -2.67 -30.52
CA LEU A 406 1.81 -4.08 -30.10
C LEU A 406 1.46 -4.99 -31.28
N VAL A 407 2.42 -5.80 -31.73
CA VAL A 407 2.23 -6.72 -32.87
C VAL A 407 1.43 -7.98 -32.53
N TRP A 408 1.31 -8.31 -31.24
CA TRP A 408 0.66 -9.52 -30.75
C TRP A 408 -0.83 -9.34 -30.44
N MET A 409 -1.34 -8.10 -30.50
CA MET A 409 -2.69 -7.72 -30.11
C MET A 409 -3.49 -7.25 -31.34
N SER A 410 -4.72 -7.77 -31.49
CA SER A 410 -5.62 -7.38 -32.58
C SER A 410 -6.03 -5.90 -32.53
N PRO A 411 -6.46 -5.31 -33.67
CA PRO A 411 -6.98 -3.94 -33.68
C PRO A 411 -8.18 -3.73 -32.73
N GLU A 412 -9.03 -4.74 -32.54
CA GLU A 412 -10.20 -4.68 -31.66
C GLU A 412 -9.80 -4.52 -30.19
N THR A 413 -8.93 -5.40 -29.68
CA THR A 413 -8.46 -5.33 -28.29
C THR A 413 -7.66 -4.06 -28.03
N LYS A 414 -6.90 -3.54 -29.02
CA LYS A 414 -6.22 -2.24 -28.91
C LYS A 414 -7.19 -1.07 -28.68
N VAL A 415 -8.34 -1.07 -29.36
CA VAL A 415 -9.38 -0.05 -29.15
C VAL A 415 -9.91 -0.13 -27.72
N ALA A 416 -10.22 -1.33 -27.22
CA ALA A 416 -10.69 -1.53 -25.85
C ALA A 416 -9.63 -1.11 -24.80
N ALA A 417 -8.36 -1.48 -25.01
CA ALA A 417 -7.26 -1.08 -24.14
C ALA A 417 -7.11 0.45 -24.08
N LYS A 418 -7.24 1.13 -25.23
CA LYS A 418 -7.22 2.61 -25.28
C LYS A 418 -8.45 3.24 -24.64
N GLU A 419 -9.64 2.66 -24.79
CA GLU A 419 -10.83 3.13 -24.08
C GLU A 419 -10.60 3.11 -22.57
N LYS A 420 -10.03 2.01 -22.06
CA LYS A 420 -9.66 1.90 -20.65
C LYS A 420 -8.63 2.95 -20.24
N LEU A 421 -7.53 3.06 -21.00
CA LEU A 421 -6.45 4.03 -20.73
C LEU A 421 -6.99 5.47 -20.66
N ASN A 422 -7.89 5.84 -21.57
CA ASN A 422 -8.48 7.18 -21.63
C ASN A 422 -9.45 7.49 -20.48
N LYS A 423 -9.87 6.48 -19.71
CA LYS A 423 -10.75 6.62 -18.54
C LYS A 423 -10.01 6.61 -17.21
N PHE A 424 -8.67 6.52 -17.21
CA PHE A 424 -7.89 6.58 -15.99
C PHE A 424 -8.08 7.92 -15.27
N THR A 425 -8.28 7.87 -13.95
CA THR A 425 -8.38 9.05 -13.10
C THR A 425 -7.11 9.20 -12.25
N PRO A 426 -6.26 10.22 -12.49
CA PRO A 426 -5.11 10.46 -11.64
C PRO A 426 -5.48 11.29 -10.40
N LYS A 427 -4.94 10.89 -9.24
CA LYS A 427 -5.06 11.58 -7.95
C LYS A 427 -3.66 11.88 -7.41
N ILE A 428 -3.33 13.16 -7.24
CA ILE A 428 -1.95 13.60 -6.96
C ILE A 428 -1.90 14.46 -5.70
N GLY A 429 -1.04 14.05 -4.76
CA GLY A 429 -0.73 14.73 -3.51
C GLY A 429 -1.72 14.42 -2.39
N TYR A 430 -2.97 14.86 -2.53
CA TYR A 430 -3.96 14.87 -1.45
C TYR A 430 -5.41 14.96 -1.96
N PRO A 431 -6.40 14.54 -1.15
CA PRO A 431 -7.81 14.60 -1.52
C PRO A 431 -8.35 16.04 -1.56
N ASP A 432 -9.29 16.30 -2.47
CA ASP A 432 -10.02 17.57 -2.52
C ASP A 432 -11.09 17.68 -1.41
N LYS A 433 -11.53 16.54 -0.89
CA LYS A 433 -12.54 16.41 0.17
C LYS A 433 -11.97 15.56 1.30
N TRP A 434 -11.97 16.12 2.51
CA TRP A 434 -11.49 15.46 3.72
C TRP A 434 -12.62 14.73 4.45
N ARG A 435 -12.28 13.62 5.11
CA ARG A 435 -13.15 12.85 6.00
C ARG A 435 -13.55 13.69 7.21
N ASP A 436 -14.80 13.52 7.62
CA ASP A 436 -15.37 14.20 8.78
C ASP A 436 -15.21 13.34 10.03
N TYR A 437 -14.42 13.82 10.99
CA TYR A 437 -14.14 13.16 12.26
C TYR A 437 -15.01 13.69 13.41
N SER A 438 -16.03 14.52 13.14
CA SER A 438 -16.81 15.17 14.21
C SER A 438 -17.52 14.21 15.15
N LYS A 439 -17.82 12.98 14.70
CA LYS A 439 -18.47 11.92 15.48
C LYS A 439 -17.49 10.98 16.19
N LEU A 440 -16.19 11.13 15.96
CA LEU A 440 -15.17 10.33 16.62
C LEU A 440 -14.72 11.04 17.90
N GLU A 441 -15.00 10.42 19.04
CA GLU A 441 -14.55 10.88 20.34
C GLU A 441 -13.17 10.32 20.67
N ILE A 442 -12.25 11.22 21.04
CA ILE A 442 -10.89 10.89 21.46
C ILE A 442 -10.66 11.45 22.87
N SER A 443 -10.18 10.61 23.78
CA SER A 443 -9.84 10.98 25.15
C SER A 443 -8.33 10.94 25.37
N ALA A 444 -7.81 11.86 26.19
CA ALA A 444 -6.37 11.95 26.46
C ALA A 444 -5.85 10.89 27.46
N ASP A 445 -6.76 10.19 28.14
CA ASP A 445 -6.52 9.27 29.26
C ASP A 445 -6.99 7.83 28.98
N ASP A 446 -7.42 7.52 27.75
CA ASP A 446 -8.01 6.22 27.41
C ASP A 446 -7.55 5.74 26.02
N LEU A 447 -6.34 5.18 25.96
CA LEU A 447 -5.75 4.70 24.70
C LEU A 447 -6.52 3.50 24.11
N VAL A 448 -6.80 2.49 24.92
CA VAL A 448 -7.52 1.28 24.47
C VAL A 448 -8.91 1.66 23.96
N GLY A 449 -9.66 2.47 24.72
CA GLY A 449 -10.98 2.91 24.29
C GLY A 449 -10.92 3.85 23.09
N ASN A 450 -9.87 4.65 22.88
CA ASN A 450 -9.67 5.41 21.64
C ASN A 450 -9.61 4.48 20.42
N PHE A 451 -8.84 3.40 20.50
CA PHE A 451 -8.76 2.41 19.42
C PHE A 451 -10.09 1.67 19.21
N ALA A 452 -10.77 1.25 20.28
CA ALA A 452 -12.06 0.60 20.16
C ALA A 452 -13.13 1.52 19.54
N ARG A 453 -13.22 2.78 20.01
CA ARG A 453 -14.13 3.80 19.44
C ARG A 453 -13.81 4.09 17.98
N TYR A 454 -12.52 4.17 17.62
CA TYR A 454 -12.10 4.35 16.24
C TYR A 454 -12.52 3.19 15.35
N ASN A 455 -12.26 1.95 15.76
CA ASN A 455 -12.65 0.76 14.99
C ASN A 455 -14.17 0.70 14.80
N GLU A 456 -14.94 0.90 15.87
CA GLU A 456 -16.41 0.88 15.78
C GLU A 456 -16.92 1.99 14.85
N TRP A 457 -16.37 3.21 14.96
CA TRP A 457 -16.71 4.32 14.07
C TRP A 457 -16.34 4.04 12.61
N ALA A 458 -15.13 3.52 12.36
CA ALA A 458 -14.63 3.26 11.02
C ALA A 458 -15.42 2.15 10.31
N TYR A 459 -15.77 1.06 11.02
CA TYR A 459 -16.62 0.02 10.47
C TYR A 459 -18.05 0.52 10.22
N ARG A 460 -18.63 1.34 11.11
CA ARG A 460 -19.95 1.92 10.86
C ARG A 460 -19.94 2.87 9.66
N ASP A 461 -18.90 3.68 9.50
CA ASP A 461 -18.72 4.56 8.36
C ASP A 461 -18.60 3.76 7.04
N MET A 462 -17.84 2.67 7.05
CA MET A 462 -17.73 1.75 5.90
C MET A 462 -19.06 1.05 5.60
N LEU A 463 -19.78 0.56 6.62
CA LEU A 463 -21.07 -0.11 6.45
C LEU A 463 -22.14 0.84 5.92
N ASN A 464 -22.08 2.13 6.28
CA ASN A 464 -22.99 3.15 5.78
C ASN A 464 -22.92 3.31 4.26
N ASP A 465 -21.86 2.87 3.59
CA ASP A 465 -21.73 3.00 2.14
C ASP A 465 -22.46 1.88 1.37
N VAL A 466 -22.81 0.75 2.02
CA VAL A 466 -23.39 -0.42 1.33
C VAL A 466 -24.68 -0.05 0.60
N GLY A 467 -24.80 -0.48 -0.66
CA GLY A 467 -25.95 -0.20 -1.52
C GLY A 467 -26.06 1.24 -2.02
N LYS A 468 -25.18 2.14 -1.56
CA LYS A 468 -25.12 3.53 -2.03
C LYS A 468 -24.22 3.68 -3.27
N PRO A 469 -24.40 4.76 -4.06
CA PRO A 469 -23.45 5.12 -5.10
C PRO A 469 -22.04 5.31 -4.55
N VAL A 470 -21.04 4.91 -5.33
CA VAL A 470 -19.62 5.05 -4.96
C VAL A 470 -19.19 6.52 -4.94
N ASP A 471 -18.57 6.97 -3.84
CA ASP A 471 -17.91 8.29 -3.76
C ASP A 471 -16.48 8.19 -4.29
N ARG A 472 -16.30 8.48 -5.59
CA ARG A 472 -15.00 8.44 -6.27
C ARG A 472 -14.02 9.54 -5.83
N SER A 473 -14.43 10.46 -4.95
CA SER A 473 -13.50 11.44 -4.37
C SER A 473 -12.66 10.88 -3.21
N LYS A 474 -13.04 9.74 -2.63
CA LYS A 474 -12.32 9.11 -1.50
C LYS A 474 -10.93 8.61 -1.91
N TRP A 475 -10.01 8.62 -0.96
CA TRP A 475 -8.66 8.09 -1.10
C TRP A 475 -8.49 6.90 -0.15
N TYR A 476 -7.62 5.95 -0.53
CA TYR A 476 -7.30 4.76 0.30
C TYR A 476 -5.89 4.82 0.90
N MET A 477 -5.16 5.91 0.67
CA MET A 477 -3.89 6.23 1.33
C MET A 477 -3.88 7.69 1.78
N THR A 478 -3.25 7.95 2.92
CA THR A 478 -3.09 9.31 3.43
C THR A 478 -2.00 10.06 2.66
N PRO A 479 -2.04 11.41 2.56
CA PRO A 479 -1.03 12.19 1.84
C PRO A 479 0.43 11.95 2.27
N GLN A 480 0.65 11.62 3.55
CA GLN A 480 1.94 11.35 4.18
C GLN A 480 2.42 9.90 4.00
N THR A 481 1.66 9.05 3.29
CA THR A 481 2.04 7.67 3.00
C THR A 481 3.08 7.65 1.88
N VAL A 482 4.23 7.02 2.11
CA VAL A 482 5.27 6.83 1.08
C VAL A 482 4.95 5.57 0.28
N ASN A 483 4.03 5.70 -0.66
CA ASN A 483 3.63 4.62 -1.57
C ASN A 483 2.88 5.20 -2.78
N ALA A 484 2.38 4.35 -3.67
CA ALA A 484 1.39 4.67 -4.70
C ALA A 484 0.39 3.50 -4.83
N TYR A 485 -0.72 3.69 -5.52
CA TYR A 485 -1.63 2.59 -5.84
C TYR A 485 -2.46 2.81 -7.11
N TYR A 486 -2.87 1.69 -7.70
CA TYR A 486 -3.96 1.58 -8.66
C TYR A 486 -5.17 0.89 -8.03
N ASN A 487 -6.37 1.41 -8.29
CA ASN A 487 -7.63 0.77 -7.88
C ASN A 487 -8.42 0.34 -9.13
N PRO A 488 -8.62 -0.98 -9.36
CA PRO A 488 -9.29 -1.48 -10.54
C PRO A 488 -10.76 -1.10 -10.67
N VAL A 489 -11.51 -1.04 -9.57
CA VAL A 489 -12.95 -0.75 -9.62
C VAL A 489 -13.26 0.74 -9.77
N ASN A 490 -12.26 1.60 -9.53
CA ASN A 490 -12.34 3.02 -9.83
C ASN A 490 -11.60 3.42 -11.12
N ASN A 491 -10.76 2.54 -11.67
CA ASN A 491 -9.81 2.82 -12.76
C ASN A 491 -9.01 4.12 -12.47
N GLU A 492 -8.40 4.17 -11.29
CA GLU A 492 -7.67 5.35 -10.79
C GLU A 492 -6.26 5.01 -10.33
N ILE A 493 -5.36 5.97 -10.47
CA ILE A 493 -3.97 5.90 -9.98
C ILE A 493 -3.73 7.04 -9.01
N VAL A 494 -3.05 6.73 -7.90
CA VAL A 494 -2.97 7.65 -6.76
C VAL A 494 -1.55 7.76 -6.24
N PHE A 495 -1.08 9.00 -6.08
CA PHE A 495 0.27 9.33 -5.64
C PHE A 495 0.18 10.31 -4.47
N PRO A 496 0.20 9.83 -3.21
CA PRO A 496 0.31 10.66 -2.01
C PRO A 496 1.47 11.68 -2.07
N ALA A 497 1.36 12.78 -1.34
CA ALA A 497 2.37 13.83 -1.30
C ALA A 497 3.77 13.35 -0.87
N ALA A 498 3.86 12.40 0.06
CA ALA A 498 5.13 11.96 0.61
C ALA A 498 6.00 11.14 -0.35
N ILE A 499 5.44 10.49 -1.38
CA ILE A 499 6.26 9.84 -2.43
C ILE A 499 6.84 10.85 -3.43
N LEU A 500 6.33 12.09 -3.45
CA LEU A 500 6.74 13.14 -4.39
C LEU A 500 7.93 13.94 -3.85
N GLN A 501 8.95 13.20 -3.40
CA GLN A 501 10.18 13.72 -2.79
C GLN A 501 11.39 12.90 -3.28
N PRO A 502 12.63 13.42 -3.21
CA PRO A 502 13.82 12.65 -3.57
C PRO A 502 13.95 11.38 -2.70
N PRO A 503 14.41 10.24 -3.25
CA PRO A 503 14.96 10.08 -4.60
C PRO A 503 13.91 9.83 -5.70
N PHE A 504 12.62 9.76 -5.37
CA PHE A 504 11.57 9.47 -6.35
C PHE A 504 11.30 10.66 -7.26
N PHE A 505 11.19 11.85 -6.67
CA PHE A 505 10.86 13.07 -7.39
C PHE A 505 11.65 14.27 -6.84
N ASN A 506 12.51 14.83 -7.68
CA ASN A 506 13.38 15.95 -7.34
C ASN A 506 13.11 17.14 -8.27
N LEU A 507 12.59 18.23 -7.69
CA LEU A 507 12.29 19.46 -8.42
C LEU A 507 13.56 20.14 -8.99
N GLU A 508 14.71 19.92 -8.38
CA GLU A 508 16.00 20.52 -8.77
C GLU A 508 16.78 19.65 -9.79
N ALA A 509 16.30 18.44 -10.07
CA ALA A 509 16.95 17.51 -11.00
C ALA A 509 16.42 17.60 -12.44
N ASP A 510 17.29 17.19 -13.36
CA ASP A 510 16.96 16.87 -14.76
C ASP A 510 15.84 15.82 -14.84
N ASP A 511 15.05 15.86 -15.91
CA ASP A 511 13.87 14.99 -16.03
C ASP A 511 14.24 13.51 -16.18
N ALA A 512 15.45 13.16 -16.66
CA ALA A 512 15.83 11.76 -16.85
C ALA A 512 15.67 10.92 -15.57
N VAL A 513 16.17 11.40 -14.42
CA VAL A 513 16.03 10.68 -13.14
C VAL A 513 14.58 10.65 -12.68
N ASN A 514 13.84 11.76 -12.81
CA ASN A 514 12.44 11.82 -12.38
C ASN A 514 11.58 10.84 -13.19
N TYR A 515 11.82 10.70 -14.49
CA TYR A 515 11.13 9.70 -15.31
C TYR A 515 11.55 8.26 -14.99
N GLY A 516 12.82 8.04 -14.66
CA GLY A 516 13.35 6.73 -14.24
C GLY A 516 12.90 6.30 -12.85
N ALA A 517 12.55 7.28 -12.02
CA ALA A 517 12.10 7.11 -10.64
C ALA A 517 10.58 7.25 -10.54
N ILE A 518 10.03 8.41 -10.17
CA ILE A 518 8.57 8.59 -10.04
C ILE A 518 7.81 8.32 -11.36
N GLY A 519 8.40 8.61 -12.52
CA GLY A 519 7.78 8.29 -13.82
C GLY A 519 7.60 6.80 -14.02
N ALA A 520 8.54 5.98 -13.55
CA ALA A 520 8.44 4.53 -13.57
C ALA A 520 7.39 4.03 -12.56
N VAL A 521 7.26 4.68 -11.40
CA VAL A 521 6.15 4.41 -10.45
C VAL A 521 4.80 4.74 -11.08
N ILE A 522 4.66 5.88 -11.77
CA ILE A 522 3.42 6.22 -12.51
C ILE A 522 3.12 5.17 -13.58
N GLY A 523 4.15 4.80 -14.34
CA GLY A 523 4.05 3.73 -15.33
C GLY A 523 3.60 2.42 -14.70
N HIS A 524 4.11 2.08 -13.52
CA HIS A 524 3.75 0.87 -12.77
C HIS A 524 2.27 0.88 -12.38
N GLU A 525 1.77 1.98 -11.82
CA GLU A 525 0.34 2.11 -11.48
C GLU A 525 -0.57 2.08 -12.72
N LEU A 526 -0.15 2.67 -13.85
CA LEU A 526 -0.85 2.51 -15.12
C LEU A 526 -0.83 1.06 -15.59
N GLY A 527 0.32 0.39 -15.44
CA GLY A 527 0.55 -1.00 -15.78
C GLY A 527 -0.37 -1.96 -15.02
N HIS A 528 -0.71 -1.67 -13.76
CA HIS A 528 -1.66 -2.45 -12.99
C HIS A 528 -3.06 -2.50 -13.61
N GLY A 529 -3.51 -1.46 -14.33
CA GLY A 529 -4.77 -1.56 -15.08
C GLY A 529 -4.73 -2.55 -16.23
N PHE A 530 -3.55 -3.05 -16.57
CA PHE A 530 -3.31 -3.99 -17.66
C PHE A 530 -2.50 -5.22 -17.21
N ASP A 531 -2.34 -5.44 -15.92
CA ASP A 531 -1.73 -6.67 -15.40
C ASP A 531 -2.69 -7.87 -15.49
N ASP A 532 -2.29 -9.04 -15.02
CA ASP A 532 -3.07 -10.28 -15.13
C ASP A 532 -4.44 -10.24 -14.42
N GLN A 533 -4.65 -9.29 -13.51
CA GLN A 533 -5.91 -9.08 -12.81
C GLN A 533 -6.61 -7.79 -13.26
N GLY A 534 -5.89 -6.67 -13.36
CA GLY A 534 -6.44 -5.41 -13.82
C GLY A 534 -6.96 -5.48 -15.25
N ALA A 535 -6.33 -6.29 -16.12
CA ALA A 535 -6.82 -6.57 -17.48
C ALA A 535 -8.23 -7.20 -17.52
N LYS A 536 -8.74 -7.74 -16.42
CA LYS A 536 -10.10 -8.30 -16.32
C LYS A 536 -11.17 -7.23 -16.08
N TYR A 537 -10.77 -5.99 -15.81
CA TYR A 537 -11.66 -4.85 -15.60
C TYR A 537 -11.68 -3.93 -16.82
N ASP A 538 -12.85 -3.43 -17.19
CA ASP A 538 -12.98 -2.39 -18.23
C ASP A 538 -12.59 -0.99 -17.73
N GLY A 539 -12.70 0.02 -18.60
CA GLY A 539 -12.39 1.40 -18.27
C GLY A 539 -13.32 2.06 -17.25
N ASP A 540 -14.49 1.48 -16.98
CA ASP A 540 -15.42 1.96 -15.95
C ASP A 540 -15.21 1.21 -14.61
N GLY A 541 -14.29 0.25 -14.57
CA GLY A 541 -13.96 -0.55 -13.40
C GLY A 541 -14.85 -1.78 -13.19
N ASN A 542 -15.52 -2.26 -14.24
CA ASN A 542 -16.34 -3.48 -14.18
C ASN A 542 -15.52 -4.70 -14.63
N LEU A 543 -15.55 -5.76 -13.82
CA LEU A 543 -15.01 -7.08 -14.08
C LEU A 543 -15.78 -7.73 -15.23
N ARG A 544 -15.26 -7.59 -16.45
CA ARG A 544 -15.81 -8.17 -17.67
C ARG A 544 -14.70 -8.48 -18.67
N ASN A 545 -14.90 -9.51 -19.47
CA ASN A 545 -14.00 -9.82 -20.56
C ASN A 545 -14.19 -8.83 -21.73
N TRP A 546 -13.13 -8.10 -22.08
CA TRP A 546 -13.06 -7.22 -23.25
C TRP A 546 -11.97 -7.65 -24.25
N TRP A 547 -11.37 -8.82 -24.03
CA TRP A 547 -10.33 -9.41 -24.87
C TRP A 547 -10.93 -10.34 -25.93
N THR A 548 -10.31 -10.39 -27.11
CA THR A 548 -10.48 -11.56 -27.98
C THR A 548 -9.76 -12.77 -27.38
N GLN A 549 -10.24 -13.99 -27.67
CA GLN A 549 -9.62 -15.21 -27.15
C GLN A 549 -8.14 -15.35 -27.57
N SER A 550 -7.80 -14.95 -28.79
CA SER A 550 -6.43 -15.02 -29.32
C SER A 550 -5.50 -14.08 -28.56
N ASP A 551 -5.93 -12.84 -28.33
CA ASP A 551 -5.13 -11.83 -27.62
C ASP A 551 -4.94 -12.21 -26.16
N LEU A 552 -5.99 -12.72 -25.49
CA LEU A 552 -5.90 -13.22 -24.13
C LEU A 552 -4.88 -14.37 -24.01
N SER A 553 -4.92 -15.32 -24.94
CA SER A 553 -3.97 -16.44 -24.95
C SER A 553 -2.52 -15.97 -25.17
N GLN A 554 -2.31 -14.93 -25.98
CA GLN A 554 -0.98 -14.32 -26.16
C GLN A 554 -0.51 -13.60 -24.89
N PHE A 555 -1.40 -12.88 -24.22
CA PHE A 555 -1.11 -12.18 -22.97
C PHE A 555 -0.72 -13.18 -21.86
N GLU A 556 -1.51 -14.23 -21.66
CA GLU A 556 -1.23 -15.30 -20.69
C GLU A 556 0.10 -16.00 -20.99
N ALA A 557 0.39 -16.33 -22.25
CA ALA A 557 1.66 -16.96 -22.64
C ALA A 557 2.88 -16.08 -22.33
N ARG A 558 2.74 -14.75 -22.40
CA ARG A 558 3.81 -13.80 -22.03
C ARG A 558 3.96 -13.69 -20.52
N GLY A 559 2.85 -13.64 -19.79
CA GLY A 559 2.86 -13.71 -18.33
C GLY A 559 3.55 -14.98 -17.83
N GLN A 560 3.29 -16.13 -18.47
CA GLN A 560 3.92 -17.40 -18.12
C GLN A 560 5.44 -17.39 -18.28
N LYS A 561 5.98 -16.68 -19.29
CA LYS A 561 7.44 -16.50 -19.43
C LYS A 561 8.01 -15.66 -18.29
N LEU A 562 7.29 -14.62 -17.87
CA LEU A 562 7.71 -13.77 -16.76
C LEU A 562 7.67 -14.53 -15.42
N ILE A 563 6.65 -15.35 -15.19
CA ILE A 563 6.58 -16.29 -14.04
C ILE A 563 7.85 -17.15 -14.03
N GLN A 564 8.13 -17.85 -15.14
CA GLN A 564 9.26 -18.77 -15.23
C GLN A 564 10.60 -18.08 -15.00
N GLN A 565 10.76 -16.85 -15.49
CA GLN A 565 11.95 -16.04 -15.25
C GLN A 565 12.10 -15.73 -13.75
N PHE A 566 11.06 -15.23 -13.10
CA PHE A 566 11.14 -14.82 -11.71
C PHE A 566 11.25 -15.99 -10.74
N ASP A 567 10.71 -17.16 -11.07
CA ASP A 567 10.90 -18.40 -10.31
C ASP A 567 12.38 -18.84 -10.22
N GLN A 568 13.26 -18.35 -11.10
CA GLN A 568 14.69 -18.65 -11.04
C GLN A 568 15.43 -17.82 -9.98
N PHE A 569 14.83 -16.73 -9.47
CA PHE A 569 15.49 -15.86 -8.50
C PHE A 569 15.44 -16.47 -7.09
N LYS A 570 16.62 -16.83 -6.59
CA LYS A 570 16.84 -17.53 -5.32
C LYS A 570 17.63 -16.66 -4.36
N PRO A 571 16.96 -15.83 -3.52
CA PRO A 571 17.65 -15.10 -2.47
C PRO A 571 18.21 -16.03 -1.39
N PHE A 572 17.70 -17.27 -1.29
CA PHE A 572 18.23 -18.32 -0.43
C PHE A 572 18.34 -19.64 -1.20
N GLU A 573 19.18 -20.57 -0.77
CA GLU A 573 19.31 -21.88 -1.42
C GLU A 573 17.99 -22.67 -1.40
N ASP A 574 17.21 -22.52 -0.33
CA ASP A 574 15.96 -23.24 -0.06
C ASP A 574 14.69 -22.44 -0.40
N ALA A 575 14.80 -21.20 -0.86
CA ALA A 575 13.66 -20.34 -1.15
C ALA A 575 13.88 -19.46 -2.39
N HIS A 576 12.86 -19.39 -3.22
CA HIS A 576 12.85 -18.61 -4.46
C HIS A 576 11.65 -17.65 -4.49
N VAL A 577 11.70 -16.64 -5.35
CA VAL A 577 10.56 -15.78 -5.65
C VAL A 577 9.45 -16.64 -6.26
N ASN A 578 8.21 -16.47 -5.78
CA ASN A 578 7.05 -17.10 -6.37
C ASN A 578 6.54 -16.24 -7.54
N GLY A 579 6.98 -16.57 -8.77
CA GLY A 579 6.67 -15.78 -9.97
C GLY A 579 5.18 -15.64 -10.26
N GLN A 580 4.35 -16.60 -9.82
CA GLN A 580 2.90 -16.55 -9.97
C GLN A 580 2.24 -15.59 -8.97
N LEU A 581 2.74 -15.54 -7.74
CA LEU A 581 2.29 -14.58 -6.73
C LEU A 581 2.69 -13.16 -7.15
N THR A 582 3.90 -13.00 -7.70
CA THR A 582 4.45 -11.69 -8.05
C THR A 582 4.14 -11.22 -9.46
N LEU A 583 3.32 -11.96 -10.23
CA LEU A 583 3.11 -11.69 -11.64
C LEU A 583 2.56 -10.27 -11.90
N GLY A 584 1.54 -9.85 -11.15
CA GLY A 584 0.93 -8.53 -11.34
C GLY A 584 1.94 -7.40 -11.20
N GLU A 585 2.73 -7.43 -10.13
CA GLU A 585 3.79 -6.47 -9.84
C GLU A 585 4.91 -6.49 -10.90
N ASN A 586 5.31 -7.68 -11.34
CA ASN A 586 6.35 -7.82 -12.36
C ASN A 586 5.88 -7.31 -13.72
N ILE A 587 4.59 -7.47 -14.07
CA ILE A 587 3.99 -6.86 -15.26
C ILE A 587 3.91 -5.34 -15.10
N GLY A 588 3.48 -4.86 -13.93
CA GLY A 588 3.47 -3.44 -13.57
C GLY A 588 4.83 -2.80 -13.76
N ASP A 589 5.90 -3.39 -13.22
CA ASP A 589 7.26 -2.90 -13.38
C ASP A 589 7.73 -2.90 -14.83
N LEU A 590 7.57 -4.01 -15.54
CA LEU A 590 8.09 -4.15 -16.90
C LEU A 590 7.35 -3.23 -17.89
N GLY A 591 6.02 -3.22 -17.82
CA GLY A 591 5.19 -2.34 -18.63
C GLY A 591 5.42 -0.88 -18.24
N GLY A 592 5.42 -0.60 -16.94
CA GLY A 592 5.57 0.74 -16.40
C GLY A 592 6.89 1.40 -16.74
N LEU A 593 8.01 0.71 -16.54
CA LEU A 593 9.33 1.24 -16.88
C LEU A 593 9.51 1.43 -18.40
N THR A 594 8.94 0.54 -19.21
CA THR A 594 8.94 0.66 -20.68
C THR A 594 8.17 1.90 -21.14
N VAL A 595 6.98 2.12 -20.58
CA VAL A 595 6.14 3.29 -20.87
C VAL A 595 6.78 4.58 -20.35
N ALA A 596 7.39 4.55 -19.17
CA ALA A 596 8.11 5.69 -18.59
C ALA A 596 9.30 6.13 -19.45
N LEU A 597 10.07 5.19 -19.99
CA LEU A 597 11.17 5.51 -20.90
C LEU A 597 10.64 6.17 -22.19
N ARG A 598 9.53 5.67 -22.72
CA ARG A 598 8.90 6.27 -23.90
C ARG A 598 8.40 7.68 -23.59
N ALA A 599 7.77 7.88 -22.45
CA ALA A 599 7.28 9.19 -22.02
C ALA A 599 8.42 10.19 -21.80
N TYR A 600 9.55 9.73 -21.26
CA TYR A 600 10.78 10.52 -21.17
C TYR A 600 11.25 10.96 -22.57
N GLN A 601 11.36 10.02 -23.52
CA GLN A 601 11.76 10.34 -24.90
C GLN A 601 10.79 11.33 -25.57
N LEU A 602 9.48 11.22 -25.32
CA LEU A 602 8.49 12.18 -25.79
C LEU A 602 8.69 13.57 -25.17
N SER A 603 9.03 13.64 -23.89
CA SER A 603 9.27 14.91 -23.19
C SER A 603 10.42 15.74 -23.79
N LEU A 604 11.37 15.08 -24.43
CA LEU A 604 12.51 15.72 -25.11
C LEU A 604 12.11 16.44 -26.41
N ASN A 605 10.91 16.19 -26.95
CA ASN A 605 10.41 16.81 -28.19
C ASN A 605 11.41 16.70 -29.37
N GLY A 606 12.08 15.55 -29.49
CA GLY A 606 13.07 15.28 -30.53
C GLY A 606 14.46 15.87 -30.28
N GLN A 607 14.68 16.55 -29.16
CA GLN A 607 16.00 17.03 -28.75
C GLN A 607 16.82 15.89 -28.10
N THR A 608 18.14 15.99 -28.18
CA THR A 608 19.04 15.11 -27.42
C THR A 608 19.14 15.59 -25.99
N ALA A 609 18.91 14.70 -25.02
CA ALA A 609 19.12 15.02 -23.62
C ALA A 609 20.60 15.36 -23.35
N PRO A 610 20.89 16.34 -22.48
CA PRO A 610 22.26 16.67 -22.13
C PRO A 610 22.94 15.49 -21.41
N GLU A 611 24.23 15.31 -21.66
CA GLU A 611 25.08 14.50 -20.79
C GLU A 611 25.36 15.28 -19.51
N ILE A 612 25.15 14.63 -18.36
CA ILE A 612 25.35 15.20 -17.03
C ILE A 612 26.09 14.15 -16.21
N ASP A 613 27.16 14.57 -15.54
CA ASP A 613 28.03 13.70 -14.73
C ASP A 613 28.64 12.51 -15.49
N GLY A 614 28.84 12.66 -16.80
CA GLY A 614 29.40 11.60 -17.66
C GLY A 614 28.40 10.53 -18.10
N TYR A 615 27.12 10.70 -17.77
CA TYR A 615 26.04 9.78 -18.16
C TYR A 615 25.11 10.43 -19.17
N THR A 616 24.63 9.62 -20.13
CA THR A 616 23.55 10.01 -21.04
C THR A 616 22.21 10.06 -20.29
N GLY A 617 21.21 10.73 -20.87
CA GLY A 617 19.86 10.75 -20.31
C GLY A 617 19.24 9.36 -20.12
N GLU A 618 19.43 8.44 -21.06
CA GLU A 618 18.92 7.05 -20.92
C GLU A 618 19.63 6.29 -19.80
N GLN A 619 20.94 6.50 -19.62
CA GLN A 619 21.66 5.90 -18.50
C GLN A 619 21.16 6.44 -17.15
N ARG A 620 20.99 7.77 -17.01
CA ARG A 620 20.42 8.38 -15.80
C ARG A 620 19.01 7.89 -15.50
N PHE A 621 18.18 7.69 -16.52
CA PHE A 621 16.85 7.08 -16.37
C PHE A 621 16.94 5.70 -15.70
N PHE A 622 17.77 4.79 -16.21
CA PHE A 622 17.90 3.46 -15.60
C PHE A 622 18.53 3.51 -14.21
N MET A 623 19.49 4.41 -13.98
CA MET A 623 20.09 4.61 -12.65
C MET A 623 19.04 5.12 -11.63
N GLY A 624 18.12 5.99 -12.03
CA GLY A 624 17.00 6.42 -11.20
C GLY A 624 16.12 5.25 -10.76
N TRP A 625 15.81 4.31 -11.66
CA TRP A 625 15.08 3.08 -11.32
C TRP A 625 15.83 2.24 -10.29
N ALA A 626 17.13 2.02 -10.49
CA ALA A 626 17.92 1.23 -9.54
C ALA A 626 18.03 1.89 -8.16
N GLN A 627 18.14 3.23 -8.10
CA GLN A 627 18.28 3.99 -6.86
C GLN A 627 17.01 3.95 -5.99
N ILE A 628 15.81 4.06 -6.59
CA ILE A 628 14.56 4.01 -5.79
C ILE A 628 14.31 2.63 -5.16
N TRP A 629 14.84 1.57 -5.75
CA TRP A 629 14.67 0.21 -5.24
C TRP A 629 15.68 -0.18 -4.18
N ARG A 630 16.73 0.61 -3.97
CA ARG A 630 17.76 0.32 -2.96
C ARG A 630 17.14 -0.01 -1.60
N ARG A 631 17.36 -1.25 -1.16
CA ARG A 631 16.86 -1.77 0.11
C ARG A 631 17.68 -2.96 0.59
N GLU A 632 18.03 -2.95 1.86
CA GLU A 632 18.52 -4.10 2.62
C GLU A 632 17.39 -4.74 3.42
N TYR A 633 17.47 -6.05 3.61
CA TYR A 633 16.51 -6.82 4.39
C TYR A 633 17.24 -7.65 5.43
N ARG A 634 16.62 -7.82 6.60
CA ARG A 634 16.95 -8.94 7.48
C ARG A 634 16.41 -10.23 6.88
N ASP A 635 17.10 -11.35 7.12
CA ASP A 635 16.75 -12.64 6.52
C ASP A 635 15.34 -13.10 6.90
N GLU A 636 14.92 -12.86 8.14
CA GLU A 636 13.58 -13.18 8.63
C GLU A 636 12.51 -12.42 7.83
N GLU A 637 12.70 -11.11 7.64
CA GLU A 637 11.81 -10.25 6.85
C GLU A 637 11.76 -10.69 5.39
N LEU A 638 12.91 -10.92 4.75
CA LEU A 638 12.93 -11.30 3.33
C LEU A 638 12.22 -12.64 3.13
N ARG A 639 12.42 -13.61 4.01
CA ARG A 639 11.71 -14.90 3.97
C ARG A 639 10.22 -14.74 4.20
N ASN A 640 9.81 -13.88 5.13
CA ASN A 640 8.39 -13.57 5.32
C ASN A 640 7.77 -12.97 4.05
N ARG A 641 8.47 -12.03 3.39
CA ARG A 641 8.01 -11.41 2.14
C ARG A 641 7.88 -12.40 0.98
N LEU A 642 8.81 -13.33 0.82
CA LEU A 642 8.71 -14.36 -0.23
C LEU A 642 7.43 -15.19 -0.16
N MET A 643 6.82 -15.26 1.03
CA MET A 643 5.56 -15.97 1.27
C MET A 643 4.32 -15.06 1.20
N THR A 644 4.47 -13.77 1.51
CA THR A 644 3.32 -12.89 1.81
C THR A 644 3.14 -11.72 0.85
N ASP A 645 4.25 -11.22 0.27
CA ASP A 645 4.30 -10.02 -0.54
C ASP A 645 4.10 -10.36 -2.01
N SER A 646 3.21 -9.64 -2.69
CA SER A 646 3.07 -9.75 -4.15
C SER A 646 4.23 -9.10 -4.88
N HIS A 647 5.04 -8.27 -4.23
CA HIS A 647 6.20 -7.67 -4.88
C HIS A 647 7.39 -8.60 -4.85
N SER A 648 8.10 -8.67 -5.98
CA SER A 648 9.44 -9.25 -5.99
C SER A 648 10.38 -8.44 -5.07
N PRO A 649 11.36 -9.08 -4.40
CA PRO A 649 12.40 -8.37 -3.66
C PRO A 649 13.08 -7.31 -4.54
N SER A 650 13.46 -6.17 -3.96
CA SER A 650 13.89 -4.99 -4.71
C SER A 650 14.98 -5.26 -5.76
N GLN A 651 15.99 -6.07 -5.42
CA GLN A 651 17.07 -6.41 -6.36
C GLN A 651 16.53 -7.05 -7.65
N TYR A 652 15.49 -7.89 -7.54
CA TYR A 652 14.88 -8.59 -8.66
C TYR A 652 13.92 -7.71 -9.46
N ARG A 653 13.33 -6.68 -8.84
CA ARG A 653 12.62 -5.60 -9.57
C ARG A 653 13.57 -4.79 -10.44
N VAL A 654 14.85 -4.69 -10.08
CA VAL A 654 15.88 -4.06 -10.93
C VAL A 654 16.39 -5.04 -11.97
N ILE A 655 17.04 -6.12 -11.56
CA ILE A 655 17.76 -6.99 -12.52
C ILE A 655 16.80 -7.76 -13.44
N GLY A 656 15.67 -8.25 -12.91
CA GLY A 656 14.70 -9.02 -13.70
C GLY A 656 14.01 -8.19 -14.77
N ILE A 657 13.74 -6.92 -14.47
CA ILE A 657 13.03 -6.02 -15.36
C ILE A 657 13.99 -5.46 -16.42
N LEU A 658 15.14 -4.92 -16.02
CA LEU A 658 16.09 -4.31 -16.95
C LEU A 658 16.66 -5.32 -17.96
N SER A 659 16.85 -6.59 -17.56
CA SER A 659 17.32 -7.65 -18.46
C SER A 659 16.38 -7.91 -19.63
N ASN A 660 15.09 -7.57 -19.51
CA ASN A 660 14.09 -7.70 -20.57
C ASN A 660 14.06 -6.50 -21.53
N MET A 661 14.66 -5.35 -21.19
CA MET A 661 14.54 -4.12 -21.97
C MET A 661 15.69 -3.95 -22.97
N PRO A 662 15.46 -4.01 -24.30
CA PRO A 662 16.51 -3.80 -25.30
C PRO A 662 17.21 -2.44 -25.19
N GLN A 663 16.52 -1.43 -24.66
CA GLN A 663 17.05 -0.09 -24.44
C GLN A 663 18.12 -0.08 -23.34
N PHE A 664 17.95 -0.86 -22.27
CA PHE A 664 18.98 -1.05 -21.24
C PHE A 664 20.23 -1.72 -21.83
N HIS A 665 20.03 -2.78 -22.61
CA HIS A 665 21.13 -3.47 -23.31
C HIS A 665 21.94 -2.53 -24.18
N LYS A 666 21.27 -1.61 -24.89
CA LYS A 666 21.93 -0.59 -25.71
C LYS A 666 22.64 0.47 -24.87
N ALA A 667 21.99 0.99 -23.83
CA ALA A 667 22.52 2.09 -23.00
C ALA A 667 23.80 1.70 -22.23
N PHE A 668 23.95 0.41 -21.90
CA PHE A 668 25.11 -0.11 -21.16
C PHE A 668 25.93 -1.15 -21.93
N ASP A 669 25.69 -1.33 -23.22
CA ASP A 669 26.45 -2.25 -24.10
C ASP A 669 26.50 -3.70 -23.55
N VAL A 670 25.35 -4.22 -23.09
CA VAL A 670 25.19 -5.58 -22.56
C VAL A 670 25.25 -6.61 -23.70
N LYS A 671 26.08 -7.64 -23.54
CA LYS A 671 26.38 -8.66 -24.55
C LYS A 671 26.24 -10.08 -24.02
N GLU A 672 26.22 -11.04 -24.93
CA GLU A 672 26.24 -12.46 -24.59
C GLU A 672 27.44 -12.78 -23.68
N GLY A 673 27.15 -13.40 -22.53
CA GLY A 673 28.13 -13.69 -21.48
C GLY A 673 28.08 -12.76 -20.27
N ASP A 674 27.45 -11.58 -20.39
CA ASP A 674 27.21 -10.69 -19.25
C ASP A 674 26.07 -11.21 -18.35
N GLY A 675 26.12 -10.89 -17.05
CA GLY A 675 25.19 -11.41 -16.05
C GLY A 675 23.71 -11.06 -16.30
N MET A 676 23.43 -9.90 -16.91
CA MET A 676 22.06 -9.44 -17.21
C MET A 676 21.64 -9.70 -18.67
N TYR A 677 22.40 -10.51 -19.40
CA TYR A 677 22.07 -10.82 -20.79
C TYR A 677 20.96 -11.87 -20.91
N ILE A 678 19.85 -11.47 -21.54
CA ILE A 678 18.82 -12.38 -22.07
C ILE A 678 18.84 -12.28 -23.58
N LYS A 679 18.75 -13.42 -24.30
CA LYS A 679 18.67 -13.43 -25.77
C LYS A 679 17.46 -12.62 -26.26
N PRO A 680 17.56 -11.88 -27.37
CA PRO A 680 16.47 -11.03 -27.86
C PRO A 680 15.10 -11.73 -27.96
N GLU A 681 15.06 -12.99 -28.37
CA GLU A 681 13.85 -13.80 -28.53
C GLU A 681 13.29 -14.40 -27.21
N GLU A 682 14.11 -14.42 -26.16
CA GLU A 682 13.74 -14.90 -24.82
C GLU A 682 13.25 -13.77 -23.91
N ARG A 683 13.56 -12.51 -24.24
CA ARG A 683 13.09 -11.33 -23.50
C ARG A 683 11.57 -11.27 -23.50
N VAL A 684 11.01 -11.05 -22.32
CA VAL A 684 9.57 -10.83 -22.14
C VAL A 684 9.23 -9.41 -22.59
N LYS A 685 8.23 -9.29 -23.46
CA LYS A 685 7.62 -8.03 -23.86
C LYS A 685 6.11 -8.17 -23.80
N ILE A 686 5.46 -7.29 -23.05
CA ILE A 686 4.00 -7.26 -22.84
C ILE A 686 3.42 -5.96 -23.39
N TRP A 687 3.59 -4.85 -22.66
CA TRP A 687 2.97 -3.55 -22.92
C TRP A 687 3.83 -2.58 -23.73
#